data_AF-A0A2T4VSW4-F1
#
_entry.id   AF-A0A2T4VSW4-F1
#
_cell.length_a   1.000
_cell.length_b   1.000
_cell.length_c   1.000
_cell.angle_alpha   90.00
_cell.angle_beta   90.00
_cell.angle_gamma   90.00
#
_symmetry.space_group_name_H-M   'P 1'
#
loop_
_entity.id
_entity.type
_entity.pdbx_description
1 polymer ?
#
loop_
_entity_poly.entity_id
_entity_poly.type
_entity_poly.pdbx_seq_one_letter_code
_entity_poly.pdbx_strand_id
1 'polypeptide(L)'
;MLTTATLAHASGPLYVADPDRHIPFAWPNGVPVQVYTDLGPMGVLSNETADGLTAFAFGQWTKVPTSDFTATVVGDFARLGLPDITGANADQIVGTFNGGGIHVMYDDDGSIIRDFFGAPDGVLGIASPEWSDGATITESWVVVNGAAVDPSDTQGAGFAAVFTHEFGHSINLAHSQTNGAIAFYGDAAGPERCELPYSTPITLNDIETMYPFISPSETGEAQSTVEHPDDVASLSNLYPAAGWPGSRGTIRGRILLTDGTTPLSGINVIARNVDNPYADAVSALSGDYSQGESTTPDGSYTLNGLTPGARYVVYVDGIVQGGFSTPPSPLPGGEEFYNGAGESGHSETDDRCAYSALSAAAGSPIIADILFNVAEADDNFFAIPVGSTQPSSVSANGKVIVGGFAGQDAPSWRWTEKDGFTVLGGNGNAKVDKSGRVISGSFTGEDGIIRTGFWTGGESWKALPVRKGLVGSCDGVETSPFDLSGDGEAVVGLAYGPEGCSSPFAFRWTARRGLEDLGGLGPWTRANATNEDGRVVVGWNDLNEQYPGRIGVYWEHGRQYLMDPDVLVGEAGDVSADGSVIAGLGAPDGGAWRWDDRRGLELLGKLPVPGLPDYFNQAGASVVSDDGSVILGYSGFFMQREPFLWTRELGMVNFGDFLLKQGMFGVEQWDLGTPMAMSANGKVITGWGFGPLGVQGWAVTLKKVAVCVNPKGSKPKTKEVSFPHGMNEQLAKGALPGRCEYVLP
;
A
#
# COMPACT_ATOMS: atom_id res chain seq x y z
N MET A 1 16.75 26.34 7.09
CA MET A 1 15.59 25.58 7.58
C MET A 1 14.73 25.18 6.40
N LEU A 2 15.09 24.06 5.80
CA LEU A 2 14.19 23.26 4.97
C LEU A 2 13.16 22.65 5.93
N THR A 3 11.86 22.84 5.68
CA THR A 3 10.82 22.37 6.60
C THR A 3 10.53 20.90 6.39
N THR A 4 10.52 20.12 7.47
CA THR A 4 10.10 18.72 7.44
C THR A 4 8.61 18.61 7.12
N ALA A 5 8.29 17.85 6.07
CA ALA A 5 6.94 17.43 5.73
C ALA A 5 6.91 15.91 5.61
N THR A 6 6.04 15.26 6.38
CA THR A 6 5.89 13.80 6.40
C THR A 6 5.03 13.34 5.23
N LEU A 7 5.65 13.11 4.07
CA LEU A 7 5.10 12.33 2.96
C LEU A 7 6.18 11.40 2.42
N ALA A 8 5.79 10.23 1.92
CA ALA A 8 6.71 9.27 1.29
C ALA A 8 6.88 9.64 -0.17
N HIS A 9 8.06 10.15 -0.53
CA HIS A 9 8.44 10.62 -1.86
C HIS A 9 8.78 9.45 -2.88
N ALA A 10 9.83 9.57 -3.76
CA ALA A 10 10.78 8.59 -4.44
C ALA A 10 11.98 9.20 -5.29
N SER A 11 13.19 8.59 -5.22
CA SER A 11 14.51 8.80 -5.91
C SER A 11 14.97 10.17 -6.49
N GLY A 12 16.26 10.24 -6.84
CA GLY A 12 16.96 11.44 -7.31
C GLY A 12 17.39 12.35 -6.14
N PRO A 13 17.30 13.69 -6.25
CA PRO A 13 17.56 14.57 -5.11
C PRO A 13 16.52 14.37 -3.99
N LEU A 14 16.96 14.45 -2.73
CA LEU A 14 16.06 14.40 -1.57
C LEU A 14 15.21 15.67 -1.46
N TYR A 15 15.78 16.84 -1.75
CA TYR A 15 15.11 18.14 -1.82
C TYR A 15 15.48 18.91 -3.10
N VAL A 16 14.49 19.56 -3.71
CA VAL A 16 14.64 20.44 -4.88
C VAL A 16 14.42 21.91 -4.49
N ALA A 17 15.30 22.79 -4.96
CA ALA A 17 15.28 24.23 -4.67
C ALA A 17 14.42 25.04 -5.67
N ASP A 18 14.28 24.55 -6.90
CA ASP A 18 13.44 25.13 -7.94
C ASP A 18 12.88 24.03 -8.87
N PRO A 19 11.70 23.47 -8.54
CA PRO A 19 11.07 22.38 -9.32
C PRO A 19 10.81 22.72 -10.79
N ASP A 20 10.46 23.97 -11.09
CA ASP A 20 10.20 24.44 -12.47
C ASP A 20 11.48 24.56 -13.31
N ARG A 21 12.66 24.51 -12.68
CA ARG A 21 13.97 24.61 -13.34
C ARG A 21 14.86 23.40 -13.09
N HIS A 22 14.35 22.36 -12.43
CA HIS A 22 15.09 21.13 -12.09
C HIS A 22 16.37 21.40 -11.29
N ILE A 23 16.36 22.38 -10.38
CA ILE A 23 17.54 22.77 -9.58
C ILE A 23 17.48 22.07 -8.21
N PRO A 24 18.29 21.04 -7.93
CA PRO A 24 18.35 20.40 -6.62
C PRO A 24 19.05 21.31 -5.59
N PHE A 25 18.87 21.02 -4.30
CA PHE A 25 19.85 21.46 -3.30
C PHE A 25 21.14 20.64 -3.44
N ALA A 26 22.31 21.27 -3.35
CA ALA A 26 23.59 20.57 -3.43
C ALA A 26 24.69 21.27 -2.61
N TRP A 27 25.61 20.50 -2.03
CA TRP A 27 26.89 21.03 -1.56
C TRP A 27 27.74 21.61 -2.72
N PRO A 28 28.68 22.55 -2.48
CA PRO A 28 29.52 23.08 -3.54
C PRO A 28 30.50 22.02 -4.11
N ASN A 29 30.43 21.72 -5.42
CA ASN A 29 31.36 20.79 -6.08
C ASN A 29 32.83 21.19 -5.86
N GLY A 30 33.68 20.19 -5.60
CA GLY A 30 35.13 20.38 -5.44
C GLY A 30 35.54 21.11 -4.16
N VAL A 31 34.61 21.35 -3.22
CA VAL A 31 34.90 21.90 -1.89
C VAL A 31 34.69 20.80 -0.84
N PRO A 32 35.72 20.40 -0.07
CA PRO A 32 35.56 19.39 0.96
C PRO A 32 34.59 19.82 2.07
N VAL A 33 33.54 19.03 2.25
CA VAL A 33 32.56 19.22 3.33
C VAL A 33 33.17 18.76 4.66
N GLN A 34 33.03 19.60 5.68
CA GLN A 34 33.51 19.31 7.03
C GLN A 34 32.46 18.50 7.79
N VAL A 35 32.89 17.40 8.41
CA VAL A 35 32.04 16.53 9.23
C VAL A 35 32.48 16.62 10.69
N TYR A 36 31.50 16.70 11.60
CA TYR A 36 31.69 16.71 13.04
C TYR A 36 30.89 15.57 13.68
N THR A 37 31.50 14.83 14.60
CA THR A 37 30.89 13.69 15.29
C THR A 37 30.56 13.99 16.75
N ASP A 38 29.70 13.15 17.33
CA ASP A 38 29.28 13.24 18.72
C ASP A 38 30.39 12.90 19.72
N LEU A 39 30.15 13.21 20.99
CA LEU A 39 31.09 12.90 22.10
C LEU A 39 30.79 11.56 22.78
N GLY A 40 29.55 11.07 22.65
CA GLY A 40 29.06 9.87 23.29
C GLY A 40 29.39 8.56 22.57
N PRO A 41 29.17 7.41 23.23
CA PRO A 41 29.11 6.11 22.58
C PRO A 41 27.87 5.98 21.68
N MET A 42 27.76 4.86 20.96
CA MET A 42 26.59 4.54 20.14
C MET A 42 26.11 3.11 20.50
N GLY A 43 25.37 2.99 21.60
CA GLY A 43 24.87 1.75 22.15
C GLY A 43 26.01 0.86 22.65
N VAL A 44 26.24 -0.27 21.95
CA VAL A 44 27.37 -1.16 22.26
C VAL A 44 28.69 -0.73 21.60
N LEU A 45 28.65 0.26 20.70
CA LEU A 45 29.86 0.77 20.04
C LEU A 45 30.51 1.87 20.88
N SER A 46 31.84 1.82 20.98
CA SER A 46 32.60 2.94 21.52
C SER A 46 32.55 4.14 20.57
N ASN A 47 32.69 5.36 21.12
CA ASN A 47 32.80 6.60 20.33
C ASN A 47 33.89 6.49 19.23
N GLU A 48 35.07 5.93 19.55
CA GLU A 48 36.15 5.67 18.57
C GLU A 48 35.73 4.70 17.44
N THR A 49 34.86 3.71 17.75
CA THR A 49 34.31 2.79 16.74
C THR A 49 33.30 3.51 15.85
N ALA A 50 32.39 4.30 16.43
CA ALA A 50 31.39 5.06 15.70
C ALA A 50 32.03 6.14 14.80
N ASP A 51 33.05 6.84 15.29
CA ASP A 51 33.89 7.76 14.51
C ASP A 51 34.57 7.04 13.33
N GLY A 52 35.07 5.83 13.56
CA GLY A 52 35.66 4.98 12.53
C GLY A 52 34.67 4.60 11.42
N LEU A 53 33.42 4.28 11.79
CA LEU A 53 32.32 4.00 10.85
C LEU A 53 31.90 5.27 10.10
N THR A 54 31.79 6.41 10.77
CA THR A 54 31.56 7.71 10.13
C THR A 54 32.65 8.02 9.09
N ALA A 55 33.91 7.85 9.44
CA ALA A 55 35.03 8.09 8.53
C ALA A 55 35.04 7.09 7.34
N PHE A 56 34.63 5.84 7.57
CA PHE A 56 34.46 4.84 6.52
C PHE A 56 33.36 5.22 5.53
N ALA A 57 32.17 5.56 6.04
CA ALA A 57 30.96 5.84 5.27
C ALA A 57 31.09 7.09 4.38
N PHE A 58 31.53 8.24 4.93
CA PHE A 58 31.87 9.41 4.09
C PHE A 58 33.03 9.12 3.14
N GLY A 59 33.92 8.22 3.54
CA GLY A 59 34.98 7.69 2.71
C GLY A 59 34.49 6.84 1.53
N GLN A 60 33.26 6.32 1.51
CA GLN A 60 32.71 5.64 0.32
C GLN A 60 32.24 6.66 -0.71
N TRP A 61 31.35 7.58 -0.32
CA TRP A 61 30.87 8.67 -1.17
C TRP A 61 32.02 9.50 -1.77
N THR A 62 33.08 9.75 -0.99
CA THR A 62 34.28 10.52 -1.42
C THR A 62 35.18 9.77 -2.43
N LYS A 63 35.05 8.45 -2.59
CA LYS A 63 35.90 7.65 -3.52
C LYS A 63 35.32 7.52 -4.93
N VAL A 64 34.07 7.92 -5.15
CA VAL A 64 33.37 7.72 -6.43
C VAL A 64 34.07 8.51 -7.56
N PRO A 65 34.72 7.85 -8.55
CA PRO A 65 35.61 8.54 -9.50
C PRO A 65 34.92 9.47 -10.51
N THR A 66 33.58 9.44 -10.56
CA THR A 66 32.73 10.26 -11.42
C THR A 66 32.06 11.43 -10.69
N SER A 67 32.38 11.61 -9.40
CA SER A 67 31.88 12.68 -8.54
C SER A 67 32.99 13.61 -8.06
N ASP A 68 32.69 14.91 -7.97
CA ASP A 68 33.53 15.94 -7.35
C ASP A 68 33.15 16.16 -5.85
N PHE A 69 32.24 15.36 -5.30
CA PHE A 69 31.88 15.38 -3.88
C PHE A 69 33.03 14.83 -3.01
N THR A 70 33.37 15.55 -1.94
CA THR A 70 34.32 15.06 -0.94
C THR A 70 33.88 15.53 0.45
N ALA A 71 33.97 14.65 1.45
CA ALA A 71 33.69 14.95 2.85
C ALA A 71 34.82 14.42 3.75
N THR A 72 35.04 15.03 4.91
CA THR A 72 36.09 14.60 5.85
C THR A 72 35.69 14.91 7.29
N VAL A 73 35.84 13.94 8.19
CA VAL A 73 35.76 14.17 9.64
C VAL A 73 36.91 15.07 10.08
N VAL A 74 36.59 16.26 10.58
CA VAL A 74 37.58 17.27 11.00
C VAL A 74 37.63 17.48 12.52
N GLY A 75 36.75 16.85 13.27
CA GLY A 75 36.72 16.89 14.72
C GLY A 75 35.36 16.44 15.26
N ASP A 76 35.12 16.75 16.52
CA ASP A 76 33.93 16.41 17.28
C ASP A 76 33.08 17.66 17.58
N PHE A 77 31.95 17.48 18.25
CA PHE A 77 31.09 18.55 18.75
C PHE A 77 31.77 19.45 19.79
N ALA A 78 32.76 18.96 20.54
CA ALA A 78 33.54 19.80 21.45
C ALA A 78 34.34 20.88 20.71
N ARG A 79 34.76 20.64 19.46
CA ARG A 79 35.37 21.65 18.59
C ARG A 79 34.41 22.79 18.22
N LEU A 80 33.10 22.52 18.18
CA LEU A 80 32.04 23.51 17.97
C LEU A 80 31.59 24.19 19.28
N GLY A 81 32.04 23.67 20.43
CA GLY A 81 31.59 24.11 21.76
C GLY A 81 30.25 23.51 22.19
N LEU A 82 29.81 22.46 21.48
CA LEU A 82 28.60 21.69 21.78
C LEU A 82 28.90 20.57 22.78
N PRO A 83 27.89 20.14 23.58
CA PRO A 83 28.01 18.98 24.45
C PRO A 83 27.82 17.67 23.66
N ASP A 84 27.86 16.56 24.40
CA ASP A 84 27.32 15.26 23.99
C ASP A 84 25.82 15.40 23.68
N ILE A 85 25.35 14.86 22.54
CA ILE A 85 23.97 14.99 22.08
C ILE A 85 23.17 13.71 22.35
N THR A 86 21.98 13.90 22.90
CA THR A 86 21.06 12.85 23.33
C THR A 86 19.63 13.28 22.99
N GLY A 87 18.63 12.41 23.19
CA GLY A 87 17.21 12.80 23.03
C GLY A 87 16.77 14.00 23.88
N ALA A 88 17.52 14.34 24.94
CA ALA A 88 17.23 15.49 25.80
C ALA A 88 17.74 16.85 25.26
N ASN A 89 18.58 16.87 24.22
CA ASN A 89 19.22 18.07 23.68
C ASN A 89 19.50 18.05 22.17
N ALA A 90 18.85 17.16 21.42
CA ALA A 90 18.98 17.07 19.95
C ALA A 90 18.54 18.36 19.22
N ASP A 91 17.74 19.23 19.85
CA ASP A 91 17.40 20.57 19.36
C ASP A 91 18.60 21.53 19.25
N GLN A 92 19.73 21.21 19.90
CA GLN A 92 20.98 21.95 19.71
C GLN A 92 21.63 21.67 18.35
N ILE A 93 21.27 20.57 17.68
CA ILE A 93 21.65 20.28 16.29
C ILE A 93 20.45 20.56 15.37
N VAL A 94 19.35 19.82 15.56
CA VAL A 94 18.18 19.85 14.69
C VAL A 94 17.40 21.16 14.91
N GLY A 95 17.25 21.94 13.84
CA GLY A 95 16.65 23.27 13.85
C GLY A 95 17.62 24.40 14.23
N THR A 96 18.90 24.12 14.46
CA THR A 96 19.88 25.07 14.99
C THR A 96 21.10 25.15 14.07
N PHE A 97 21.39 26.33 13.50
CA PHE A 97 22.56 26.50 12.65
C PHE A 97 23.85 26.54 13.47
N ASN A 98 24.75 25.57 13.24
CA ASN A 98 25.95 25.33 14.06
C ASN A 98 27.28 25.77 13.41
N GLY A 99 27.22 26.40 12.23
CA GLY A 99 28.37 27.01 11.55
C GLY A 99 28.74 26.37 10.22
N GLY A 100 27.96 25.39 9.78
CA GLY A 100 28.09 24.67 8.52
C GLY A 100 28.88 23.37 8.63
N GLY A 101 28.64 22.48 7.66
CA GLY A 101 29.16 21.10 7.65
C GLY A 101 28.07 20.06 7.92
N ILE A 102 28.47 18.83 8.22
CA ILE A 102 27.56 17.73 8.55
C ILE A 102 27.78 17.32 10.00
N HIS A 103 26.70 17.32 10.79
CA HIS A 103 26.71 16.98 12.21
C HIS A 103 26.16 15.56 12.42
N VAL A 104 26.99 14.63 12.90
CA VAL A 104 26.61 13.23 13.11
C VAL A 104 26.39 12.99 14.60
N MET A 105 25.12 12.78 14.98
CA MET A 105 24.69 12.45 16.33
C MET A 105 24.66 10.93 16.54
N TYR A 106 25.11 10.49 17.71
CA TYR A 106 25.12 9.08 18.10
C TYR A 106 24.02 8.83 19.12
N ASP A 107 22.89 8.23 18.70
CA ASP A 107 21.74 8.00 19.56
C ASP A 107 21.94 6.74 20.41
N ASP A 108 22.70 6.88 21.52
CA ASP A 108 23.17 5.79 22.37
C ASP A 108 22.05 4.83 22.83
N ASP A 109 20.88 5.37 23.22
CA ASP A 109 19.76 4.63 23.81
C ASP A 109 18.45 4.68 22.99
N GLY A 110 18.53 5.19 21.76
CA GLY A 110 17.38 5.35 20.85
C GLY A 110 16.43 6.49 21.24
N SER A 111 16.81 7.38 22.17
CA SER A 111 15.95 8.49 22.62
C SER A 111 15.83 9.62 21.61
N ILE A 112 16.81 9.85 20.73
CA ILE A 112 16.67 10.82 19.64
C ILE A 112 15.61 10.32 18.64
N ILE A 113 15.70 9.08 18.18
CA ILE A 113 14.72 8.48 17.27
C ILE A 113 13.33 8.39 17.91
N ARG A 114 13.24 7.77 19.10
CA ARG A 114 11.95 7.46 19.74
C ARG A 114 11.29 8.68 20.38
N ASP A 115 12.03 9.45 21.18
CA ASP A 115 11.42 10.47 22.06
C ASP A 115 11.46 11.88 21.44
N PHE A 116 12.50 12.21 20.66
CA PHE A 116 12.61 13.51 19.99
C PHE A 116 11.88 13.53 18.63
N PHE A 117 12.11 12.53 17.77
CA PHE A 117 11.41 12.43 16.47
C PHE A 117 10.05 11.73 16.54
N GLY A 118 9.76 10.96 17.60
CA GLY A 118 8.52 10.18 17.69
C GLY A 118 8.46 9.00 16.72
N ALA A 119 9.61 8.56 16.21
CA ALA A 119 9.72 7.49 15.23
C ALA A 119 9.64 6.09 15.87
N PRO A 120 9.15 5.06 15.16
CA PRO A 120 9.03 3.71 15.69
C PRO A 120 10.40 3.02 15.81
N ASP A 121 10.51 2.05 16.72
CA ASP A 121 11.75 1.30 17.05
C ASP A 121 12.44 0.61 15.85
N GLY A 122 11.76 0.47 14.71
CA GLY A 122 12.34 -0.08 13.46
C GLY A 122 13.15 0.93 12.64
N VAL A 123 13.22 2.21 13.03
CA VAL A 123 14.03 3.24 12.35
C VAL A 123 15.46 3.20 12.87
N LEU A 124 16.40 2.91 11.98
CA LEU A 124 17.83 2.71 12.30
C LEU A 124 18.67 3.98 12.20
N GLY A 125 18.18 4.99 11.48
CA GLY A 125 18.79 6.30 11.31
C GLY A 125 17.81 7.29 10.72
N ILE A 126 18.18 8.58 10.76
CA ILE A 126 17.50 9.67 10.05
C ILE A 126 18.56 10.72 9.70
N ALA A 127 18.54 11.24 8.48
CA ALA A 127 19.42 12.34 8.07
C ALA A 127 18.73 13.31 7.10
N SER A 128 19.21 14.56 7.09
CA SER A 128 18.66 15.61 6.23
C SER A 128 19.63 16.79 6.04
N PRO A 129 19.71 17.40 4.85
CA PRO A 129 20.15 18.78 4.69
C PRO A 129 19.16 19.74 5.36
N GLU A 130 19.64 20.79 6.01
CA GLU A 130 18.79 21.68 6.80
C GLU A 130 18.94 23.16 6.45
N TRP A 131 20.16 23.59 6.14
CA TRP A 131 20.49 24.99 5.85
C TRP A 131 21.14 25.13 4.48
N SER A 132 20.79 26.23 3.79
CA SER A 132 21.32 26.57 2.48
C SER A 132 21.47 28.08 2.30
N ASP A 133 22.32 28.48 1.36
CA ASP A 133 22.34 29.82 0.75
C ASP A 133 21.89 29.67 -0.71
N GLY A 134 20.65 30.10 -0.99
CA GLY A 134 19.96 29.70 -2.21
C GLY A 134 19.83 28.18 -2.31
N ALA A 135 20.22 27.60 -3.45
CA ALA A 135 20.27 26.16 -3.68
C ALA A 135 21.54 25.47 -3.12
N THR A 136 22.49 26.23 -2.57
CA THR A 136 23.76 25.67 -2.05
C THR A 136 23.58 25.22 -0.61
N ILE A 137 23.70 23.93 -0.31
CA ILE A 137 23.67 23.40 1.05
C ILE A 137 24.86 23.97 1.83
N THR A 138 24.60 24.42 3.05
CA THR A 138 25.59 24.92 4.00
C THR A 138 25.70 24.05 5.24
N GLU A 139 24.62 23.36 5.63
CA GLU A 139 24.61 22.48 6.81
C GLU A 139 23.58 21.34 6.68
N SER A 140 23.98 20.17 7.16
CA SER A 140 23.15 18.96 7.26
C SER A 140 23.38 18.28 8.62
N TRP A 141 22.52 17.32 8.96
CA TRP A 141 22.69 16.46 10.13
C TRP A 141 22.35 14.99 9.83
N VAL A 142 22.83 14.10 10.69
CA VAL A 142 22.58 12.66 10.70
C VAL A 142 22.38 12.19 12.14
N VAL A 143 21.45 11.27 12.36
CA VAL A 143 21.26 10.50 13.59
C VAL A 143 21.41 9.02 13.24
N VAL A 144 22.17 8.28 14.05
CA VAL A 144 22.34 6.81 13.91
C VAL A 144 21.94 6.13 15.22
N ASN A 145 21.07 5.11 15.15
CA ASN A 145 20.42 4.49 16.31
C ASN A 145 21.27 3.39 16.97
N GLY A 146 21.96 3.74 18.07
CA GLY A 146 22.77 2.82 18.87
C GLY A 146 21.99 1.70 19.54
N ALA A 147 20.72 1.93 19.89
CA ALA A 147 19.86 0.92 20.52
C ALA A 147 19.45 -0.21 19.57
N ALA A 148 19.59 -0.02 18.26
CA ALA A 148 19.31 -1.03 17.24
C ALA A 148 20.54 -1.87 16.82
N VAL A 149 21.73 -1.57 17.34
CA VAL A 149 22.95 -2.37 17.09
C VAL A 149 22.86 -3.69 17.87
N ASP A 150 23.06 -4.82 17.19
CA ASP A 150 23.09 -6.13 17.86
C ASP A 150 24.21 -6.15 18.93
N PRO A 151 23.94 -6.56 20.19
CA PRO A 151 24.95 -6.57 21.25
C PRO A 151 26.21 -7.42 21.00
N SER A 152 26.21 -8.26 19.97
CA SER A 152 27.38 -9.02 19.51
C SER A 152 28.18 -8.33 18.40
N ASP A 153 27.60 -7.36 17.68
CA ASP A 153 28.30 -6.55 16.67
C ASP A 153 29.05 -5.38 17.31
N THR A 154 30.03 -5.69 18.16
CA THR A 154 30.82 -4.67 18.88
C THR A 154 31.75 -3.85 17.97
N GLN A 155 31.78 -4.15 16.66
CA GLN A 155 32.52 -3.43 15.64
C GLN A 155 31.62 -2.62 14.69
N GLY A 156 30.29 -2.78 14.79
CA GLY A 156 29.30 -2.15 13.91
C GLY A 156 29.44 -2.55 12.44
N ALA A 157 29.93 -3.76 12.14
CA ALA A 157 30.14 -4.24 10.77
C ALA A 157 28.82 -4.38 10.02
N GLY A 158 27.78 -4.91 10.67
CA GLY A 158 26.42 -4.99 10.14
C GLY A 158 25.71 -3.63 10.14
N PHE A 159 26.09 -2.72 11.03
CA PHE A 159 25.52 -1.37 11.07
C PHE A 159 26.19 -0.38 10.09
N ALA A 160 27.32 -0.74 9.48
CA ALA A 160 28.11 0.14 8.63
C ALA A 160 27.32 0.69 7.43
N ALA A 161 26.40 -0.10 6.86
CA ALA A 161 25.52 0.39 5.79
C ALA A 161 24.50 1.43 6.26
N VAL A 162 24.03 1.41 7.51
CA VAL A 162 23.15 2.47 8.04
C VAL A 162 23.88 3.82 8.01
N PHE A 163 25.14 3.88 8.45
CA PHE A 163 25.96 5.08 8.31
C PHE A 163 26.10 5.51 6.84
N THR A 164 26.47 4.60 5.93
CA THR A 164 26.66 4.94 4.52
C THR A 164 25.38 5.45 3.87
N HIS A 165 24.24 4.83 4.16
CA HIS A 165 22.90 5.18 3.69
C HIS A 165 22.45 6.57 4.16
N GLU A 166 22.41 6.81 5.49
CA GLU A 166 22.00 8.10 6.06
C GLU A 166 22.89 9.25 5.57
N PHE A 167 24.17 8.95 5.33
CA PHE A 167 25.09 9.98 4.81
C PHE A 167 24.73 10.38 3.38
N GLY A 168 24.16 9.47 2.58
CA GLY A 168 23.54 9.77 1.29
C GLY A 168 22.42 10.81 1.42
N HIS A 169 21.51 10.66 2.37
CA HIS A 169 20.50 11.68 2.67
C HIS A 169 21.10 13.01 3.11
N SER A 170 22.12 13.01 3.98
CA SER A 170 22.80 14.25 4.42
C SER A 170 23.45 15.05 3.28
N ILE A 171 23.74 14.39 2.15
CA ILE A 171 24.27 14.99 0.91
C ILE A 171 23.19 15.12 -0.18
N ASN A 172 21.92 15.07 0.20
CA ASN A 172 20.73 15.27 -0.62
C ASN A 172 20.45 14.19 -1.67
N LEU A 173 20.83 12.93 -1.43
CA LEU A 173 20.34 11.78 -2.20
C LEU A 173 19.08 11.21 -1.56
N ALA A 174 18.10 10.85 -2.38
CA ALA A 174 16.90 10.14 -1.95
C ALA A 174 17.09 8.62 -2.00
N HIS A 175 16.11 7.90 -1.44
CA HIS A 175 16.02 6.45 -1.59
C HIS A 175 15.75 6.02 -3.04
N SER A 176 16.31 4.88 -3.45
CA SER A 176 16.09 4.27 -4.76
C SER A 176 15.50 2.86 -4.67
N GLN A 177 15.07 2.31 -5.80
CA GLN A 177 14.62 0.92 -5.95
C GLN A 177 15.16 0.37 -7.27
N THR A 178 16.31 -0.31 -7.22
CA THR A 178 16.91 -1.00 -8.38
C THR A 178 16.86 -2.51 -8.20
N ASN A 179 17.29 -3.03 -7.04
CA ASN A 179 17.38 -4.46 -6.76
C ASN A 179 16.81 -4.84 -5.39
N GLY A 180 16.69 -3.90 -4.44
CA GLY A 180 16.32 -4.23 -3.07
C GLY A 180 14.94 -4.84 -2.88
N ALA A 181 13.94 -4.44 -3.68
CA ALA A 181 12.59 -5.01 -3.60
C ALA A 181 12.57 -6.51 -3.92
N ILE A 182 13.36 -6.94 -4.91
CA ILE A 182 13.53 -8.34 -5.29
C ILE A 182 14.09 -9.15 -4.11
N ALA A 183 15.07 -8.58 -3.39
CA ALA A 183 15.76 -9.27 -2.29
C ALA A 183 14.94 -9.31 -0.98
N PHE A 184 14.27 -8.22 -0.61
CA PHE A 184 13.55 -8.10 0.67
C PHE A 184 12.09 -8.57 0.59
N TYR A 185 11.42 -8.37 -0.54
CA TYR A 185 9.98 -8.62 -0.69
C TYR A 185 9.65 -9.75 -1.67
N GLY A 186 10.66 -10.30 -2.37
CA GLY A 186 10.46 -11.34 -3.38
C GLY A 186 9.81 -10.81 -4.65
N ASP A 187 9.98 -9.51 -4.90
CA ASP A 187 9.45 -8.79 -6.05
C ASP A 187 9.97 -9.34 -7.40
N ALA A 188 9.24 -9.07 -8.48
CA ALA A 188 9.61 -9.52 -9.81
C ALA A 188 10.89 -8.80 -10.29
N ALA A 189 11.80 -9.53 -10.93
CA ALA A 189 13.09 -8.96 -11.37
C ALA A 189 12.98 -8.09 -12.66
N GLY A 190 11.78 -7.61 -12.96
CA GLY A 190 11.28 -7.09 -14.23
C GLY A 190 9.76 -7.34 -14.31
N PRO A 191 9.04 -6.75 -15.29
CA PRO A 191 7.57 -6.74 -15.33
C PRO A 191 6.90 -8.07 -14.99
N GLU A 192 5.97 -8.04 -14.03
CA GLU A 192 5.39 -9.27 -13.47
C GLU A 192 4.86 -10.22 -14.56
N ARG A 193 5.13 -11.52 -14.39
CA ARG A 193 4.68 -12.62 -15.27
C ARG A 193 5.28 -12.65 -16.69
N CYS A 194 6.20 -11.75 -17.04
CA CYS A 194 6.93 -11.79 -18.30
C CYS A 194 8.12 -12.76 -18.31
N GLU A 195 8.47 -13.31 -19.48
CA GLU A 195 9.72 -14.06 -19.66
C GLU A 195 10.91 -13.08 -19.72
N LEU A 196 11.81 -13.15 -18.75
CA LEU A 196 12.90 -12.18 -18.61
C LEU A 196 14.07 -12.48 -19.58
N PRO A 197 14.70 -11.44 -20.17
CA PRO A 197 15.86 -11.61 -21.06
C PRO A 197 17.15 -12.07 -20.37
N TYR A 198 17.12 -12.23 -19.04
CA TYR A 198 18.23 -12.63 -18.19
C TYR A 198 17.76 -13.68 -17.18
N SER A 199 18.68 -14.58 -16.79
CA SER A 199 18.40 -15.67 -15.84
C SER A 199 19.45 -15.78 -14.72
N THR A 200 20.28 -14.76 -14.56
CA THR A 200 21.20 -14.67 -13.42
C THR A 200 20.37 -14.53 -12.13
N PRO A 201 20.76 -15.17 -11.02
CA PRO A 201 20.14 -14.91 -9.72
C PRO A 201 20.73 -13.65 -9.07
N ILE A 202 19.91 -12.92 -8.32
CA ILE A 202 20.34 -11.82 -7.45
C ILE A 202 21.12 -12.36 -6.24
N THR A 203 22.05 -11.56 -5.71
CA THR A 203 22.76 -11.80 -4.46
C THR A 203 22.65 -10.58 -3.53
N LEU A 204 22.97 -10.76 -2.24
CA LEU A 204 22.92 -9.64 -1.27
C LEU A 204 23.90 -8.50 -1.61
N ASN A 205 24.97 -8.81 -2.36
CA ASN A 205 25.95 -7.83 -2.84
C ASN A 205 25.44 -7.01 -4.03
N ASP A 206 24.28 -7.33 -4.60
CA ASP A 206 23.70 -6.55 -5.70
C ASP A 206 22.73 -5.46 -5.21
N ILE A 207 22.44 -5.40 -3.90
CA ILE A 207 21.48 -4.43 -3.34
C ILE A 207 22.17 -3.08 -3.15
N GLU A 208 21.62 -2.05 -3.79
CA GLU A 208 22.05 -0.65 -3.71
C GLU A 208 22.02 -0.08 -2.28
N THR A 209 22.96 0.82 -1.97
CA THR A 209 23.08 1.43 -0.65
C THR A 209 21.86 2.27 -0.30
N MET A 210 21.31 3.03 -1.25
CA MET A 210 20.14 3.90 -1.03
C MET A 210 18.78 3.17 -1.05
N TYR A 211 18.73 1.83 -1.02
CA TYR A 211 17.48 1.11 -0.82
C TYR A 211 16.96 1.30 0.64
N PRO A 212 15.67 1.66 0.88
CA PRO A 212 15.16 2.03 2.21
C PRO A 212 15.08 0.89 3.24
N PHE A 213 15.52 -0.33 2.92
CA PHE A 213 15.52 -1.46 3.84
C PHE A 213 16.88 -2.15 3.92
N ILE A 214 17.20 -2.55 5.14
CA ILE A 214 18.45 -3.19 5.54
C ILE A 214 18.13 -4.21 6.63
N SER A 215 18.78 -5.36 6.55
CA SER A 215 18.86 -6.34 7.63
C SER A 215 20.31 -6.29 8.15
N PRO A 216 20.62 -5.56 9.24
CA PRO A 216 22.01 -5.31 9.64
C PRO A 216 22.82 -6.61 9.80
N SER A 217 22.21 -7.70 10.26
CA SER A 217 22.84 -9.01 10.43
C SER A 217 23.00 -9.84 9.14
N GLU A 218 22.41 -9.42 8.00
CA GLU A 218 22.39 -10.19 6.75
C GLU A 218 22.87 -9.40 5.52
N THR A 219 22.36 -8.18 5.33
CA THR A 219 22.71 -7.29 4.19
C THR A 219 23.65 -6.15 4.59
N GLY A 220 23.83 -5.91 5.89
CA GLY A 220 24.49 -4.72 6.43
C GLY A 220 25.96 -4.52 6.03
N GLU A 221 26.75 -5.59 5.87
CA GLU A 221 28.09 -5.47 5.29
C GLU A 221 28.04 -5.21 3.77
N ALA A 222 27.09 -5.83 3.06
CA ALA A 222 26.99 -5.81 1.60
C ALA A 222 26.47 -4.49 1.02
N GLN A 223 25.56 -3.80 1.73
CA GLN A 223 25.04 -2.48 1.36
C GLN A 223 25.98 -1.33 1.80
N SER A 224 27.12 -1.62 2.44
CA SER A 224 27.96 -0.60 3.10
C SER A 224 28.90 0.17 2.15
N THR A 225 28.90 -0.16 0.86
CA THR A 225 29.84 0.32 -0.15
C THR A 225 29.14 1.03 -1.31
N VAL A 226 29.61 2.24 -1.64
CA VAL A 226 29.09 3.03 -2.77
C VAL A 226 29.81 2.60 -4.05
N GLU A 227 29.45 1.43 -4.56
CA GLU A 227 30.06 0.82 -5.76
C GLU A 227 29.04 0.38 -6.82
N HIS A 228 27.76 0.26 -6.44
CA HIS A 228 26.65 -0.06 -7.34
C HIS A 228 26.42 1.10 -8.33
N PRO A 229 26.10 0.82 -9.61
CA PRO A 229 25.93 1.88 -10.60
C PRO A 229 24.81 2.87 -10.30
N ASP A 230 23.76 2.46 -9.57
CA ASP A 230 22.66 3.32 -9.13
C ASP A 230 23.13 4.41 -8.14
N ASP A 231 23.76 4.03 -7.03
CA ASP A 231 24.32 4.96 -6.04
C ASP A 231 25.41 5.87 -6.66
N VAL A 232 26.28 5.28 -7.50
CA VAL A 232 27.34 5.99 -8.22
C VAL A 232 26.75 7.01 -9.20
N ALA A 233 25.70 6.64 -9.95
CA ALA A 233 25.04 7.55 -10.89
C ALA A 233 24.30 8.67 -10.15
N SER A 234 23.57 8.34 -9.08
CA SER A 234 22.84 9.31 -8.24
C SER A 234 23.78 10.37 -7.66
N LEU A 235 24.89 9.95 -7.03
CA LEU A 235 25.91 10.89 -6.55
C LEU A 235 26.52 11.72 -7.69
N SER A 236 26.89 11.08 -8.81
CA SER A 236 27.57 11.77 -9.92
C SER A 236 26.65 12.71 -10.70
N ASN A 237 25.34 12.48 -10.68
CA ASN A 237 24.34 13.39 -11.24
C ASN A 237 24.23 14.68 -10.42
N LEU A 238 24.28 14.57 -9.09
CA LEU A 238 24.20 15.72 -8.18
C LEU A 238 25.53 16.47 -8.07
N TYR A 239 26.66 15.74 -8.06
CA TYR A 239 28.01 16.27 -7.85
C TYR A 239 28.97 15.92 -9.01
N PRO A 240 28.67 16.31 -10.26
CA PRO A 240 29.38 15.80 -11.44
C PRO A 240 30.87 16.16 -11.48
N ALA A 241 31.73 15.14 -11.59
CA ALA A 241 33.13 15.33 -11.96
C ALA A 241 33.29 15.65 -13.45
N ALA A 242 34.47 16.18 -13.80
CA ALA A 242 34.82 16.53 -15.18
C ALA A 242 34.68 15.33 -16.14
N GLY A 243 33.71 15.41 -17.06
CA GLY A 243 33.43 14.39 -18.07
C GLY A 243 32.21 13.51 -17.80
N TRP A 244 31.56 13.63 -16.63
CA TRP A 244 30.23 13.07 -16.40
C TRP A 244 29.15 13.93 -17.11
N PRO A 245 28.04 13.32 -17.60
CA PRO A 245 27.84 11.90 -17.85
C PRO A 245 28.47 11.42 -19.17
N GLY A 246 29.07 12.32 -19.97
CA GLY A 246 29.51 12.06 -21.36
C GLY A 246 30.55 10.95 -21.56
N SER A 247 31.22 10.48 -20.51
CA SER A 247 32.11 9.30 -20.54
C SER A 247 31.35 7.96 -20.44
N ARG A 248 30.06 7.99 -20.09
CA ARG A 248 29.15 6.85 -19.91
C ARG A 248 27.98 6.91 -20.90
N GLY A 249 27.22 5.83 -20.98
CA GLY A 249 25.94 5.79 -21.67
C GLY A 249 24.84 6.48 -20.86
N THR A 250 23.83 6.97 -21.58
CA THR A 250 22.61 7.55 -21.01
C THR A 250 21.42 7.00 -21.77
N ILE A 251 20.37 6.59 -21.04
CA ILE A 251 19.01 6.45 -21.57
C ILE A 251 18.15 7.50 -20.87
N ARG A 252 17.20 8.11 -21.58
CA ARG A 252 16.25 9.06 -21.00
C ARG A 252 14.96 9.06 -21.80
N GLY A 253 13.89 9.58 -21.22
CA GLY A 253 12.65 9.80 -21.94
C GLY A 253 11.58 10.37 -21.04
N ARG A 254 10.34 10.02 -21.32
CA ARG A 254 9.17 10.38 -20.55
C ARG A 254 8.28 9.18 -20.32
N ILE A 255 7.65 9.16 -19.15
CA ILE A 255 6.49 8.32 -18.86
C ILE A 255 5.23 9.12 -19.18
N LEU A 256 4.36 8.54 -20.00
CA LEU A 256 3.16 9.17 -20.54
C LEU A 256 1.94 8.28 -20.31
N LEU A 257 0.77 8.88 -20.08
CA LEU A 257 -0.50 8.17 -20.10
C LEU A 257 -0.84 7.71 -21.53
N THR A 258 -1.84 6.84 -21.66
CA THR A 258 -2.42 6.31 -22.90
C THR A 258 -2.76 7.35 -23.97
N ASP A 259 -2.97 8.63 -23.61
CA ASP A 259 -3.19 9.71 -24.59
C ASP A 259 -1.92 10.13 -25.35
N GLY A 260 -0.73 9.62 -24.96
CA GLY A 260 0.57 9.91 -25.55
C GLY A 260 1.09 11.32 -25.33
N THR A 261 0.49 12.09 -24.40
CA THR A 261 0.78 13.51 -24.18
C THR A 261 0.82 13.95 -22.72
N THR A 262 0.04 13.32 -21.83
CA THR A 262 -0.04 13.65 -20.41
C THR A 262 1.11 12.95 -19.66
N PRO A 263 2.07 13.69 -19.08
CA PRO A 263 3.19 13.09 -18.34
C PRO A 263 2.75 12.59 -16.96
N LEU A 264 3.41 11.53 -16.48
CA LEU A 264 3.21 10.99 -15.13
C LEU A 264 4.53 10.95 -14.35
N SER A 265 4.60 11.66 -13.23
CA SER A 265 5.69 11.62 -12.26
C SER A 265 5.56 10.41 -11.31
N GLY A 266 6.65 10.01 -10.65
CA GLY A 266 6.58 9.01 -9.57
C GLY A 266 6.55 7.55 -10.03
N ILE A 267 6.98 7.27 -11.26
CA ILE A 267 7.03 5.92 -11.81
C ILE A 267 8.48 5.48 -11.81
N ASN A 268 8.79 4.35 -11.17
CA ASN A 268 10.16 3.82 -11.14
C ASN A 268 10.53 3.29 -12.52
N VAL A 269 11.69 3.71 -13.04
CA VAL A 269 12.18 3.30 -14.35
C VAL A 269 13.57 2.70 -14.20
N ILE A 270 13.71 1.42 -14.53
CA ILE A 270 14.96 0.69 -14.37
C ILE A 270 15.58 0.40 -15.75
N ALA A 271 16.84 0.75 -15.94
CA ALA A 271 17.66 0.23 -17.04
C ALA A 271 18.50 -0.93 -16.53
N ARG A 272 18.28 -2.13 -17.07
CA ARG A 272 18.89 -3.39 -16.60
C ARG A 272 19.74 -4.06 -17.68
N ASN A 273 21.03 -4.27 -17.42
CA ASN A 273 21.95 -4.89 -18.38
C ASN A 273 21.61 -6.38 -18.61
N VAL A 274 21.30 -6.75 -19.85
CA VAL A 274 20.91 -8.12 -20.23
C VAL A 274 21.99 -9.16 -19.90
N ASP A 275 23.26 -8.77 -19.95
CA ASP A 275 24.40 -9.66 -19.71
C ASP A 275 24.95 -9.59 -18.27
N ASN A 276 24.50 -8.64 -17.44
CA ASN A 276 24.89 -8.47 -16.04
C ASN A 276 23.78 -7.76 -15.21
N PRO A 277 22.62 -8.41 -14.97
CA PRO A 277 21.38 -7.71 -14.64
C PRO A 277 21.34 -6.94 -13.32
N TYR A 278 21.99 -7.37 -12.25
CA TYR A 278 21.84 -6.68 -10.95
C TYR A 278 23.04 -5.76 -10.65
N ALA A 279 24.26 -6.23 -10.86
CA ALA A 279 25.49 -5.43 -10.73
C ALA A 279 25.71 -4.39 -11.86
N ASP A 280 24.87 -4.34 -12.90
CA ASP A 280 24.86 -3.28 -13.92
C ASP A 280 23.42 -2.86 -14.25
N ALA A 281 22.78 -2.24 -13.26
CA ALA A 281 21.47 -1.61 -13.36
C ALA A 281 21.47 -0.22 -12.70
N VAL A 282 20.57 0.65 -13.16
CA VAL A 282 20.33 2.01 -12.63
C VAL A 282 18.84 2.29 -12.67
N SER A 283 18.32 2.90 -11.61
CA SER A 283 16.95 3.40 -11.49
C SER A 283 16.89 4.92 -11.54
N ALA A 284 15.71 5.45 -11.85
CA ALA A 284 15.29 6.82 -11.57
C ALA A 284 13.76 6.84 -11.65
N LEU A 285 13.10 7.76 -10.95
CA LEU A 285 11.68 7.99 -11.23
C LEU A 285 11.49 9.10 -12.23
N SER A 286 10.37 9.02 -12.94
CA SER A 286 9.84 10.12 -13.70
C SER A 286 9.58 11.34 -12.81
N GLY A 287 10.11 12.50 -13.19
CA GLY A 287 9.94 13.77 -12.48
C GLY A 287 10.80 13.91 -11.22
N ASP A 288 11.84 13.10 -11.02
CA ASP A 288 12.74 13.11 -9.86
C ASP A 288 13.31 14.50 -9.49
N TYR A 289 13.75 15.28 -10.49
CA TYR A 289 14.23 16.66 -10.29
C TYR A 289 13.12 17.71 -10.15
N SER A 290 11.85 17.31 -10.20
CA SER A 290 10.67 18.17 -9.99
C SER A 290 9.88 17.82 -8.72
N GLN A 291 10.07 16.61 -8.19
CA GLN A 291 9.38 16.04 -7.03
C GLN A 291 7.83 16.08 -7.10
N GLY A 292 7.26 16.21 -8.31
CA GLY A 292 5.82 16.41 -8.50
C GLY A 292 5.33 17.82 -8.09
N GLU A 293 6.23 18.74 -7.74
CA GLU A 293 5.91 20.10 -7.28
C GLU A 293 5.98 21.17 -8.38
N SER A 294 6.43 20.82 -9.60
CA SER A 294 6.45 21.77 -10.72
C SER A 294 5.03 22.21 -11.12
N THR A 295 4.94 23.47 -11.56
CA THR A 295 3.74 24.05 -12.16
C THR A 295 3.32 23.39 -13.48
N THR A 296 4.17 22.55 -14.07
CA THR A 296 3.88 21.69 -15.22
C THR A 296 4.13 20.22 -14.87
N PRO A 297 3.22 19.28 -15.18
CA PRO A 297 3.46 17.86 -14.95
C PRO A 297 4.74 17.38 -15.63
N ASP A 298 5.58 16.68 -14.89
CA ASP A 298 6.87 16.19 -15.36
C ASP A 298 6.97 14.67 -15.24
N GLY A 299 6.93 14.00 -16.39
CA GLY A 299 7.15 12.56 -16.50
C GLY A 299 8.56 12.21 -16.98
N SER A 300 9.50 13.16 -17.04
CA SER A 300 10.82 12.92 -17.60
C SER A 300 11.74 12.14 -16.65
N TYR A 301 12.55 11.23 -17.19
CA TYR A 301 13.50 10.44 -16.42
C TYR A 301 14.84 10.36 -17.17
N THR A 302 15.96 10.18 -16.44
CA THR A 302 17.30 10.05 -17.03
C THR A 302 18.17 9.05 -16.27
N LEU A 303 18.57 7.99 -16.96
CA LEU A 303 19.39 6.88 -16.47
C LEU A 303 20.81 7.05 -17.02
N ASN A 304 21.69 7.65 -16.21
CA ASN A 304 23.11 7.86 -16.53
C ASN A 304 23.98 6.70 -15.99
N GLY A 305 25.28 6.73 -16.28
CA GLY A 305 26.25 5.77 -15.71
C GLY A 305 26.42 4.47 -16.49
N LEU A 306 25.49 4.16 -17.40
CA LEU A 306 25.44 2.91 -18.16
C LEU A 306 26.79 2.57 -18.85
N THR A 307 27.16 1.30 -18.81
CA THR A 307 28.38 0.75 -19.39
C THR A 307 28.36 0.87 -20.93
N PRO A 308 29.28 1.64 -21.55
CA PRO A 308 29.33 1.78 -23.00
C PRO A 308 29.60 0.44 -23.70
N GLY A 309 28.73 0.07 -24.64
CA GLY A 309 28.76 -1.19 -25.39
C GLY A 309 27.91 -2.31 -24.78
N ALA A 310 27.41 -2.16 -23.55
CA ALA A 310 26.45 -3.08 -22.97
C ALA A 310 25.02 -2.85 -23.51
N ARG A 311 24.15 -3.85 -23.31
CA ARG A 311 22.77 -3.87 -23.80
C ARG A 311 21.83 -3.83 -22.61
N TYR A 312 20.94 -2.86 -22.57
CA TYR A 312 19.98 -2.69 -21.49
C TYR A 312 18.57 -2.95 -22.01
N VAL A 313 17.74 -3.61 -21.22
CA VAL A 313 16.29 -3.40 -21.32
C VAL A 313 15.90 -2.29 -20.35
N VAL A 314 14.81 -1.60 -20.67
CA VAL A 314 14.25 -0.55 -19.83
C VAL A 314 12.81 -0.94 -19.53
N TYR A 315 12.37 -0.76 -18.30
CA TYR A 315 11.00 -1.06 -17.89
C TYR A 315 10.55 -0.14 -16.77
N VAL A 316 9.23 -0.06 -16.60
CA VAL A 316 8.59 0.58 -15.45
C VAL A 316 8.23 -0.47 -14.39
N ASP A 317 8.35 -0.08 -13.13
CA ASP A 317 8.45 -0.96 -11.97
C ASP A 317 7.61 -0.41 -10.80
N GLY A 318 6.94 -1.28 -10.05
CA GLY A 318 6.11 -0.90 -8.91
C GLY A 318 6.93 -0.59 -7.65
N ILE A 319 6.83 0.62 -7.10
CA ILE A 319 7.41 0.91 -5.77
C ILE A 319 6.69 0.05 -4.71
N VAL A 320 7.40 -0.92 -4.13
CA VAL A 320 6.81 -1.94 -3.25
C VAL A 320 6.61 -1.40 -1.83
N GLN A 321 7.67 -0.84 -1.23
CA GLN A 321 7.63 -0.26 0.10
C GLN A 321 8.75 0.79 0.25
N GLY A 322 8.51 1.83 1.06
CA GLY A 322 9.56 2.78 1.47
C GLY A 322 9.04 4.20 1.74
N GLY A 323 9.83 4.99 2.48
CA GLY A 323 9.86 6.45 2.40
C GLY A 323 10.98 6.88 1.45
N PHE A 324 11.06 8.15 1.02
CA PHE A 324 11.52 8.46 -0.34
C PHE A 324 11.37 10.01 -0.70
N SER A 325 11.70 10.57 -1.91
CA SER A 325 11.56 12.03 -2.34
C SER A 325 10.50 12.61 -3.39
N THR A 326 10.28 12.11 -4.63
CA THR A 326 9.12 12.31 -5.59
C THR A 326 7.87 11.35 -5.50
N PRO A 327 6.62 11.81 -5.29
CA PRO A 327 5.47 10.94 -4.94
C PRO A 327 5.22 9.77 -5.87
N PRO A 328 5.16 8.50 -5.39
CA PRO A 328 4.91 7.35 -6.24
C PRO A 328 3.51 7.42 -6.85
N SER A 329 3.41 7.10 -8.14
CA SER A 329 2.15 7.02 -8.86
C SER A 329 1.74 5.58 -9.12
N PRO A 330 0.44 5.27 -9.19
CA PRO A 330 -0.03 4.06 -9.85
C PRO A 330 0.50 3.96 -11.28
N LEU A 331 0.84 2.75 -11.73
CA LEU A 331 1.15 2.42 -13.12
C LEU A 331 -0.16 2.01 -13.85
N PRO A 332 -0.78 2.86 -14.68
CA PRO A 332 -2.03 2.51 -15.35
C PRO A 332 -1.76 1.39 -16.39
N GLY A 333 -2.37 0.22 -16.20
CA GLY A 333 -2.13 -0.94 -17.09
C GLY A 333 -0.99 -1.87 -16.68
N GLY A 334 -0.30 -1.59 -15.56
CA GLY A 334 0.71 -2.50 -15.01
C GLY A 334 2.17 -2.10 -15.30
N GLU A 335 3.07 -3.02 -15.01
CA GLU A 335 4.49 -2.93 -15.32
C GLU A 335 4.79 -3.34 -16.76
N GLU A 336 5.72 -2.70 -17.43
CA GLU A 336 6.01 -3.02 -18.83
C GLU A 336 7.43 -2.69 -19.28
N PHE A 337 7.92 -3.47 -20.24
CA PHE A 337 9.16 -3.21 -20.93
C PHE A 337 8.98 -2.19 -22.06
N TYR A 338 9.95 -1.30 -22.19
CA TYR A 338 10.16 -0.54 -23.42
C TYR A 338 10.57 -1.48 -24.57
N ASN A 339 9.77 -1.52 -25.63
CA ASN A 339 9.95 -2.32 -26.83
C ASN A 339 10.22 -1.53 -28.11
N GLY A 340 10.27 -0.20 -28.01
CA GLY A 340 10.83 0.67 -29.04
C GLY A 340 9.84 1.12 -30.12
N ALA A 341 9.66 0.31 -31.16
CA ALA A 341 8.78 0.65 -32.28
C ALA A 341 7.37 0.05 -32.15
N GLY A 342 7.13 -0.76 -31.12
CA GLY A 342 5.80 -1.24 -30.73
C GLY A 342 5.09 -0.31 -29.74
N GLU A 343 5.84 0.51 -28.99
CA GLU A 343 5.36 1.46 -27.97
C GLU A 343 4.06 2.17 -28.36
N SER A 344 3.03 2.00 -27.53
CA SER A 344 1.73 2.62 -27.67
C SER A 344 1.06 2.81 -26.31
N GLY A 345 -0.11 3.44 -26.26
CA GLY A 345 -0.92 3.48 -25.03
C GLY A 345 -1.91 2.31 -24.88
N HIS A 346 -1.80 1.27 -25.71
CA HIS A 346 -2.84 0.25 -25.89
C HIS A 346 -2.27 -1.18 -25.92
N SER A 347 -2.69 -1.99 -24.94
CA SER A 347 -2.31 -3.40 -24.76
C SER A 347 -2.70 -4.36 -25.92
N GLU A 348 -3.28 -3.83 -26.99
CA GLU A 348 -3.73 -4.55 -28.19
C GLU A 348 -2.71 -4.47 -29.33
N THR A 349 -1.91 -3.40 -29.33
CA THR A 349 -0.86 -3.11 -30.31
C THR A 349 0.54 -3.22 -29.72
N ASP A 350 0.62 -3.18 -28.41
CA ASP A 350 1.84 -3.17 -27.65
C ASP A 350 1.75 -4.24 -26.55
N ASP A 351 2.79 -5.06 -26.48
CA ASP A 351 2.90 -6.23 -25.61
C ASP A 351 3.89 -5.88 -24.52
N ARG A 352 3.39 -5.68 -23.30
CA ARG A 352 4.16 -5.33 -22.11
C ARG A 352 5.34 -6.26 -21.80
N CYS A 353 5.32 -7.50 -22.32
CA CYS A 353 6.39 -8.48 -22.18
C CYS A 353 7.38 -8.48 -23.36
N ALA A 354 7.05 -7.85 -24.48
CA ALA A 354 8.01 -7.60 -25.55
C ALA A 354 8.99 -6.49 -25.12
N TYR A 355 10.25 -6.59 -25.53
CA TYR A 355 11.29 -5.63 -25.13
C TYR A 355 12.26 -5.34 -26.28
N SER A 356 12.90 -4.16 -26.22
CA SER A 356 13.96 -3.75 -27.14
C SER A 356 15.26 -3.53 -26.38
N ALA A 357 16.27 -4.35 -26.66
CA ALA A 357 17.58 -4.19 -26.04
C ALA A 357 18.36 -2.98 -26.63
N LEU A 358 18.61 -1.98 -25.78
CA LEU A 358 19.26 -0.72 -26.12
C LEU A 358 20.77 -0.79 -25.86
N SER A 359 21.57 -0.62 -26.90
CA SER A 359 23.04 -0.64 -26.80
C SER A 359 23.58 0.73 -26.36
N ALA A 360 23.94 0.86 -25.08
CA ALA A 360 24.40 2.11 -24.50
C ALA A 360 25.73 2.58 -25.13
N ALA A 361 25.89 3.88 -25.38
CA ALA A 361 27.09 4.45 -26.00
C ALA A 361 27.52 5.76 -25.31
N ALA A 362 28.84 5.91 -25.11
CA ALA A 362 29.40 7.07 -24.41
C ALA A 362 29.01 8.40 -25.09
N GLY A 363 28.43 9.31 -24.31
CA GLY A 363 28.06 10.66 -24.77
C GLY A 363 27.00 10.70 -25.87
N SER A 364 26.27 9.60 -26.11
CA SER A 364 25.23 9.48 -27.13
C SER A 364 23.93 8.99 -26.49
N PRO A 365 23.14 9.88 -25.86
CA PRO A 365 21.92 9.50 -25.16
C PRO A 365 20.88 8.88 -26.08
N ILE A 366 20.27 7.77 -25.63
CA ILE A 366 19.13 7.12 -26.29
C ILE A 366 17.85 7.72 -25.73
N ILE A 367 16.84 7.92 -26.59
CA ILE A 367 15.48 8.28 -26.17
C ILE A 367 14.64 7.00 -26.10
N ALA A 368 13.99 6.79 -24.96
CA ALA A 368 12.99 5.76 -24.74
C ALA A 368 11.82 6.43 -24.00
N ASP A 369 10.80 6.89 -24.72
CA ASP A 369 9.55 7.34 -24.10
C ASP A 369 8.65 6.10 -23.93
N ILE A 370 8.08 5.90 -22.74
CA ILE A 370 7.17 4.79 -22.41
C ILE A 370 5.75 5.34 -22.29
N LEU A 371 4.81 4.70 -22.97
CA LEU A 371 3.39 5.05 -22.95
C LEU A 371 2.62 3.95 -22.23
N PHE A 372 1.85 4.31 -21.21
CA PHE A 372 1.16 3.31 -20.42
C PHE A 372 0.08 2.53 -21.19
N ASN A 373 0.29 1.22 -21.30
CA ASN A 373 -0.63 0.30 -21.99
C ASN A 373 -1.85 -0.08 -21.16
N VAL A 374 -2.90 0.73 -21.26
CA VAL A 374 -4.19 0.46 -20.62
C VAL A 374 -5.02 -0.47 -21.51
N ALA A 375 -5.48 -1.60 -20.97
CA ALA A 375 -6.45 -2.47 -21.64
C ALA A 375 -7.88 -1.95 -21.46
N GLU A 376 -8.82 -2.25 -22.39
CA GLU A 376 -10.27 -1.95 -22.20
C GLU A 376 -10.83 -2.57 -20.90
N ALA A 377 -10.16 -3.60 -20.37
CA ALA A 377 -10.53 -4.21 -19.10
C ALA A 377 -10.13 -3.36 -17.88
N ASP A 378 -9.02 -2.61 -17.93
CA ASP A 378 -8.52 -1.78 -16.84
C ASP A 378 -9.45 -0.60 -16.51
N ASP A 379 -10.20 -0.08 -17.49
CA ASP A 379 -11.31 0.88 -17.30
C ASP A 379 -12.36 0.40 -16.27
N ASN A 380 -12.37 -0.90 -15.94
CA ASN A 380 -13.28 -1.47 -14.95
C ASN A 380 -12.67 -1.54 -13.55
N PHE A 381 -11.36 -1.34 -13.36
CA PHE A 381 -10.70 -1.28 -12.05
C PHE A 381 -10.37 0.17 -11.69
N PHE A 382 -10.66 0.56 -10.45
CA PHE A 382 -10.59 1.95 -9.99
C PHE A 382 -10.00 2.05 -8.59
N ALA A 383 -8.84 2.70 -8.50
CA ALA A 383 -8.24 3.11 -7.23
C ALA A 383 -9.01 4.30 -6.63
N ILE A 384 -9.39 4.23 -5.36
CA ILE A 384 -9.86 5.41 -4.62
C ILE A 384 -8.65 6.36 -4.50
N PRO A 385 -8.73 7.63 -4.99
CA PRO A 385 -7.54 8.48 -5.19
C PRO A 385 -7.03 9.14 -3.89
N VAL A 386 -7.15 8.45 -2.76
CA VAL A 386 -6.70 8.90 -1.44
C VAL A 386 -6.24 7.68 -0.64
N GLY A 387 -5.04 7.75 -0.07
CA GLY A 387 -4.50 6.72 0.84
C GLY A 387 -5.27 6.62 2.15
N SER A 388 -4.95 5.59 2.93
CA SER A 388 -5.63 5.16 4.15
C SER A 388 -7.15 4.93 4.02
N THR A 389 -7.69 4.68 2.83
CA THR A 389 -9.14 4.54 2.61
C THR A 389 -9.62 3.08 2.72
N GLN A 390 -10.73 2.86 3.44
CA GLN A 390 -11.38 1.54 3.57
C GLN A 390 -12.85 1.63 3.14
N PRO A 391 -13.20 1.22 1.89
CA PRO A 391 -14.58 1.15 1.45
C PRO A 391 -15.39 0.18 2.30
N SER A 392 -16.64 0.51 2.59
CA SER A 392 -17.50 -0.29 3.48
C SER A 392 -18.92 -0.49 2.93
N SER A 393 -19.37 0.32 1.96
CA SER A 393 -20.67 0.14 1.31
C SER A 393 -20.71 0.84 -0.05
N VAL A 394 -21.55 0.33 -0.97
CA VAL A 394 -21.71 0.84 -2.32
C VAL A 394 -23.17 0.77 -2.77
N SER A 395 -23.67 1.87 -3.33
CA SER A 395 -25.04 1.99 -3.86
C SER A 395 -25.35 1.01 -5.00
N ALA A 396 -26.63 0.73 -5.27
CA ALA A 396 -27.07 -0.28 -6.24
C ALA A 396 -26.63 -0.05 -7.69
N ASN A 397 -26.22 1.16 -8.05
CA ASN A 397 -25.72 1.52 -9.37
C ASN A 397 -24.18 1.68 -9.42
N GLY A 398 -23.49 1.53 -8.30
CA GLY A 398 -22.03 1.69 -8.20
C GLY A 398 -21.50 3.12 -8.21
N LYS A 399 -22.36 4.15 -8.29
CA LYS A 399 -21.95 5.55 -8.47
C LYS A 399 -21.72 6.32 -7.17
N VAL A 400 -22.07 5.72 -6.04
CA VAL A 400 -21.77 6.20 -4.68
C VAL A 400 -21.11 5.08 -3.91
N ILE A 401 -19.89 5.31 -3.46
CA ILE A 401 -19.10 4.45 -2.57
C ILE A 401 -18.88 5.24 -1.26
N VAL A 402 -18.97 4.57 -0.11
CA VAL A 402 -18.66 5.16 1.20
C VAL A 402 -17.76 4.24 2.01
N GLY A 403 -17.04 4.84 2.95
CA GLY A 403 -16.10 4.13 3.82
C GLY A 403 -15.66 4.97 5.00
N GLY A 404 -14.62 4.49 5.69
CA GLY A 404 -13.86 5.21 6.70
C GLY A 404 -12.39 5.27 6.33
N PHE A 405 -11.64 6.16 6.98
CA PHE A 405 -10.18 6.06 6.95
C PHE A 405 -9.68 4.99 7.93
N ALA A 406 -8.49 4.45 7.67
CA ALA A 406 -7.80 3.55 8.59
C ALA A 406 -7.41 4.30 9.88
N GLY A 407 -7.72 3.71 11.04
CA GLY A 407 -7.42 4.28 12.36
C GLY A 407 -8.62 4.24 13.32
N GLN A 408 -8.38 4.47 14.60
CA GLN A 408 -9.46 4.74 15.56
C GLN A 408 -9.95 6.17 15.39
N ASP A 409 -11.24 6.39 15.63
CA ASP A 409 -11.94 7.69 15.51
C ASP A 409 -11.83 8.40 14.14
N ALA A 410 -11.26 7.74 13.14
CA ALA A 410 -10.98 8.32 11.83
C ALA A 410 -12.28 8.63 11.05
N PRO A 411 -12.36 9.74 10.30
CA PRO A 411 -13.63 10.18 9.71
C PRO A 411 -14.13 9.25 8.60
N SER A 412 -15.43 9.30 8.36
CA SER A 412 -16.07 8.69 7.20
C SER A 412 -15.80 9.51 5.93
N TRP A 413 -15.90 8.87 4.77
CA TRP A 413 -15.79 9.50 3.46
C TRP A 413 -16.80 8.95 2.46
N ARG A 414 -17.01 9.70 1.37
CA ARG A 414 -17.84 9.35 0.21
C ARG A 414 -17.07 9.64 -1.07
N TRP A 415 -17.14 8.73 -2.04
CA TRP A 415 -16.75 9.00 -3.42
C TRP A 415 -17.96 8.93 -4.35
N THR A 416 -17.98 9.78 -5.37
CA THR A 416 -18.86 9.64 -6.53
C THR A 416 -18.17 10.00 -7.84
N GLU A 417 -18.63 9.37 -8.92
CA GLU A 417 -18.27 9.68 -10.31
C GLU A 417 -18.43 11.17 -10.68
N LYS A 418 -19.39 11.88 -10.07
CA LYS A 418 -19.69 13.28 -10.39
C LYS A 418 -18.92 14.29 -9.53
N ASP A 419 -18.93 14.09 -8.22
CA ASP A 419 -18.47 15.06 -7.23
C ASP A 419 -17.06 14.72 -6.69
N GLY A 420 -16.47 13.60 -7.10
CA GLY A 420 -15.17 13.13 -6.63
C GLY A 420 -15.22 12.57 -5.21
N PHE A 421 -14.10 12.69 -4.50
CA PHE A 421 -13.94 12.29 -3.10
C PHE A 421 -14.38 13.42 -2.15
N THR A 422 -15.00 13.07 -1.02
CA THR A 422 -15.47 14.03 -0.01
C THR A 422 -15.41 13.40 1.38
N VAL A 423 -14.79 14.09 2.33
CA VAL A 423 -14.81 13.71 3.76
C VAL A 423 -16.17 14.09 4.36
N LEU A 424 -16.74 13.19 5.16
CA LEU A 424 -18.07 13.35 5.77
C LEU A 424 -18.01 13.70 7.27
N GLY A 425 -16.82 13.86 7.84
CA GLY A 425 -16.64 13.85 9.30
C GLY A 425 -17.09 12.50 9.88
N GLY A 426 -17.65 12.51 11.09
CA GLY A 426 -18.06 11.28 11.76
C GLY A 426 -16.89 10.56 12.44
N ASN A 427 -17.09 9.28 12.75
CA ASN A 427 -16.18 8.44 13.51
C ASN A 427 -16.34 6.99 13.02
N GLY A 428 -15.40 6.52 12.20
CA GLY A 428 -15.37 5.18 11.62
C GLY A 428 -16.08 5.05 10.25
N ASN A 429 -16.50 3.82 9.95
CA ASN A 429 -17.05 3.44 8.65
C ASN A 429 -18.51 3.91 8.45
N ALA A 430 -18.80 4.47 7.28
CA ALA A 430 -20.16 4.77 6.83
C ALA A 430 -20.74 3.66 5.95
N LYS A 431 -22.08 3.58 5.91
CA LYS A 431 -22.93 2.70 5.09
C LYS A 431 -23.90 3.53 4.25
N VAL A 432 -24.22 3.08 3.03
CA VAL A 432 -25.12 3.80 2.11
C VAL A 432 -26.23 2.89 1.59
N ASP A 433 -27.44 3.45 1.45
CA ASP A 433 -28.60 2.74 0.89
C ASP A 433 -28.43 2.48 -0.62
N LYS A 434 -29.30 1.63 -1.18
CA LYS A 434 -29.25 1.31 -2.62
C LYS A 434 -29.50 2.51 -3.53
N SER A 435 -30.21 3.55 -3.09
CA SER A 435 -30.37 4.77 -3.88
C SER A 435 -29.16 5.72 -3.87
N GLY A 436 -28.21 5.52 -2.95
CA GLY A 436 -27.02 6.38 -2.82
C GLY A 436 -27.29 7.73 -2.12
N ARG A 437 -28.36 7.83 -1.33
CA ARG A 437 -28.88 9.09 -0.77
C ARG A 437 -28.95 9.11 0.75
N VAL A 438 -29.20 7.97 1.39
CA VAL A 438 -29.20 7.81 2.85
C VAL A 438 -27.86 7.21 3.24
N ILE A 439 -27.12 7.93 4.08
CA ILE A 439 -25.84 7.46 4.62
C ILE A 439 -25.97 7.40 6.15
N SER A 440 -25.60 6.27 6.73
CA SER A 440 -25.54 6.06 8.18
C SER A 440 -24.11 5.73 8.62
N GLY A 441 -23.75 6.13 9.83
CA GLY A 441 -22.39 6.01 10.36
C GLY A 441 -22.35 6.42 11.83
N SER A 442 -21.23 6.16 12.48
CA SER A 442 -20.95 6.67 13.82
C SER A 442 -20.43 8.11 13.74
N PHE A 443 -20.73 8.91 14.77
CA PHE A 443 -20.17 10.26 14.93
C PHE A 443 -20.10 10.63 16.42
N THR A 444 -19.13 11.48 16.78
CA THR A 444 -19.00 12.03 18.13
C THR A 444 -19.97 13.19 18.32
N GLY A 445 -20.85 13.13 19.33
CA GLY A 445 -21.73 14.24 19.70
C GLY A 445 -20.99 15.39 20.40
N GLU A 446 -21.67 16.53 20.59
CA GLU A 446 -21.15 17.69 21.34
C GLU A 446 -20.80 17.36 22.80
N ASP A 447 -21.33 16.26 23.33
CA ASP A 447 -21.05 15.72 24.66
C ASP A 447 -19.87 14.72 24.70
N GLY A 448 -19.18 14.53 23.56
CA GLY A 448 -18.06 13.60 23.43
C GLY A 448 -18.47 12.13 23.28
N ILE A 449 -19.76 11.82 23.17
CA ILE A 449 -20.26 10.44 23.09
C ILE A 449 -20.52 10.04 21.64
N ILE A 450 -19.96 8.90 21.24
CA ILE A 450 -20.07 8.32 19.90
C ILE A 450 -21.44 7.65 19.74
N ARG A 451 -22.15 8.01 18.67
CA ARG A 451 -23.50 7.52 18.36
C ARG A 451 -23.68 7.22 16.89
N THR A 452 -24.56 6.28 16.61
CA THR A 452 -25.14 6.08 15.29
C THR A 452 -25.98 7.30 14.86
N GLY A 453 -25.78 7.77 13.64
CA GLY A 453 -26.59 8.82 13.04
C GLY A 453 -26.75 8.68 11.52
N PHE A 454 -27.57 9.57 10.97
CA PHE A 454 -27.64 9.82 9.52
C PHE A 454 -26.84 11.06 9.16
N TRP A 455 -26.10 10.99 8.07
CA TRP A 455 -25.42 12.14 7.49
C TRP A 455 -26.43 13.16 6.94
N THR A 456 -26.18 14.45 7.13
CA THR A 456 -27.09 15.54 6.72
C THR A 456 -26.47 16.56 5.76
N GLY A 457 -25.17 16.46 5.48
CA GLY A 457 -24.45 17.33 4.55
C GLY A 457 -23.13 17.86 5.14
N GLY A 458 -22.10 18.03 4.29
CA GLY A 458 -20.76 18.42 4.76
C GLY A 458 -20.23 17.42 5.78
N GLU A 459 -19.86 17.90 6.96
CA GLU A 459 -19.42 17.06 8.10
C GLU A 459 -20.54 16.84 9.15
N SER A 460 -21.79 17.20 8.84
CA SER A 460 -22.89 17.19 9.80
C SER A 460 -23.62 15.85 9.85
N TRP A 461 -23.88 15.39 11.08
CA TRP A 461 -24.59 14.15 11.39
C TRP A 461 -25.76 14.40 12.33
N LYS A 462 -26.77 13.53 12.29
CA LYS A 462 -27.94 13.57 13.16
C LYS A 462 -28.16 12.21 13.81
N ALA A 463 -28.05 12.16 15.13
CA ALA A 463 -28.27 10.96 15.92
C ALA A 463 -29.62 10.29 15.64
N LEU A 464 -29.62 8.95 15.66
CA LEU A 464 -30.84 8.16 15.70
C LEU A 464 -31.63 8.48 16.99
N PRO A 465 -32.97 8.66 16.93
CA PRO A 465 -33.78 8.80 18.13
C PRO A 465 -33.75 7.52 18.98
N VAL A 466 -33.19 7.62 20.19
CA VAL A 466 -33.16 6.55 21.19
C VAL A 466 -34.10 6.88 22.35
N ARG A 467 -34.76 5.86 22.92
CA ARG A 467 -35.61 6.02 24.10
C ARG A 467 -34.74 6.26 25.34
N LYS A 468 -35.04 7.31 26.12
CA LYS A 468 -34.34 7.61 27.37
C LYS A 468 -34.27 6.39 28.30
N GLY A 469 -33.06 6.02 28.72
CA GLY A 469 -32.80 4.89 29.61
C GLY A 469 -32.79 3.52 28.94
N LEU A 470 -32.83 3.43 27.61
CA LEU A 470 -32.58 2.18 26.87
C LEU A 470 -31.08 1.90 26.73
N VAL A 471 -30.28 2.95 26.60
CA VAL A 471 -28.83 2.87 26.37
C VAL A 471 -28.05 3.60 27.47
N GLY A 472 -26.83 3.13 27.69
CA GLY A 472 -25.77 3.79 28.46
C GLY A 472 -24.57 4.04 27.55
N SER A 473 -23.35 4.02 28.10
CA SER A 473 -22.13 4.07 27.30
C SER A 473 -21.05 3.13 27.81
N CYS A 474 -20.18 2.68 26.90
CA CYS A 474 -18.96 1.94 27.17
C CYS A 474 -17.81 2.70 26.48
N ASP A 475 -16.80 3.14 27.24
CA ASP A 475 -15.62 3.86 26.74
C ASP A 475 -15.94 5.00 25.75
N GLY A 476 -17.00 5.76 26.03
CA GLY A 476 -17.46 6.87 25.20
C GLY A 476 -18.43 6.51 24.06
N VAL A 477 -18.71 5.22 23.83
CA VAL A 477 -19.62 4.73 22.78
C VAL A 477 -20.99 4.38 23.36
N GLU A 478 -22.06 4.90 22.76
CA GLU A 478 -23.47 4.56 23.06
C GLU A 478 -24.02 3.54 22.04
N THR A 479 -23.78 3.80 20.75
CA THR A 479 -24.25 2.99 19.62
C THR A 479 -23.27 3.05 18.44
N SER A 480 -23.06 1.93 17.75
CA SER A 480 -22.27 1.84 16.52
C SER A 480 -23.06 1.09 15.44
N PRO A 481 -23.28 1.67 14.24
CA PRO A 481 -23.90 0.97 13.13
C PRO A 481 -22.91 -0.01 12.52
N PHE A 482 -23.41 -1.19 12.16
CA PHE A 482 -22.68 -2.13 11.32
C PHE A 482 -23.28 -2.22 9.93
N ASP A 483 -24.59 -1.96 9.75
CA ASP A 483 -25.23 -1.97 8.44
C ASP A 483 -26.51 -1.12 8.33
N LEU A 484 -26.91 -0.82 7.09
CA LEU A 484 -28.08 -0.04 6.67
C LEU A 484 -28.85 -0.83 5.60
N SER A 485 -30.15 -1.06 5.80
CA SER A 485 -30.97 -1.81 4.84
C SER A 485 -30.96 -1.18 3.45
N GLY A 486 -31.17 -2.01 2.41
CA GLY A 486 -31.13 -1.57 1.01
C GLY A 486 -32.12 -0.43 0.71
N ASP A 487 -33.30 -0.45 1.35
CA ASP A 487 -34.32 0.60 1.27
C ASP A 487 -34.01 1.88 2.07
N GLY A 488 -32.98 1.85 2.92
CA GLY A 488 -32.57 2.94 3.80
C GLY A 488 -33.45 3.15 5.04
N GLU A 489 -34.43 2.29 5.33
CA GLU A 489 -35.39 2.46 6.44
C GLU A 489 -34.95 1.87 7.78
N ALA A 490 -33.96 0.96 7.80
CA ALA A 490 -33.48 0.28 8.99
C ALA A 490 -31.95 0.34 9.16
N VAL A 491 -31.49 0.60 10.38
CA VAL A 491 -30.06 0.56 10.76
C VAL A 491 -29.86 -0.53 11.81
N VAL A 492 -28.81 -1.32 11.69
CA VAL A 492 -28.47 -2.38 12.65
C VAL A 492 -27.05 -2.24 13.17
N GLY A 493 -26.77 -2.79 14.35
CA GLY A 493 -25.41 -2.79 14.91
C GLY A 493 -25.32 -3.18 16.38
N LEU A 494 -24.40 -2.53 17.08
CA LEU A 494 -24.13 -2.71 18.51
C LEU A 494 -24.59 -1.50 19.32
N ALA A 495 -25.24 -1.75 20.45
CA ALA A 495 -25.61 -0.74 21.44
C ALA A 495 -25.18 -1.21 22.84
N TYR A 496 -24.92 -0.26 23.74
CA TYR A 496 -24.67 -0.55 25.15
C TYR A 496 -25.89 -0.19 25.99
N GLY A 497 -26.37 -1.12 26.80
CA GLY A 497 -27.45 -0.89 27.76
C GLY A 497 -27.02 0.01 28.92
N PRO A 498 -27.92 0.26 29.90
CA PRO A 498 -27.66 1.16 31.03
C PRO A 498 -26.50 0.73 31.95
N GLU A 499 -26.05 -0.52 31.84
CA GLU A 499 -24.89 -1.06 32.58
C GLU A 499 -23.57 -0.94 31.78
N GLY A 500 -23.60 -0.21 30.65
CA GLY A 500 -22.44 0.07 29.82
C GLY A 500 -21.85 -1.21 29.23
N CYS A 501 -20.52 -1.36 29.36
CA CYS A 501 -19.75 -2.48 28.82
C CYS A 501 -20.23 -3.87 29.28
N SER A 502 -20.97 -3.97 30.38
CA SER A 502 -21.55 -5.24 30.86
C SER A 502 -22.83 -5.66 30.14
N SER A 503 -23.44 -4.77 29.34
CA SER A 503 -24.72 -4.97 28.64
C SER A 503 -24.69 -4.65 27.13
N PRO A 504 -23.75 -5.20 26.33
CA PRO A 504 -23.75 -5.05 24.88
C PRO A 504 -24.89 -5.84 24.24
N PHE A 505 -25.71 -5.20 23.41
CA PHE A 505 -26.82 -5.84 22.70
C PHE A 505 -26.88 -5.46 21.22
N ALA A 506 -27.41 -6.38 20.41
CA ALA A 506 -27.66 -6.19 19.00
C ALA A 506 -28.91 -5.33 18.84
N PHE A 507 -28.79 -4.19 18.14
CA PHE A 507 -29.94 -3.31 17.93
C PHE A 507 -30.43 -3.34 16.48
N ARG A 508 -31.71 -3.00 16.33
CA ARG A 508 -32.33 -2.59 15.07
C ARG A 508 -33.10 -1.31 15.28
N TRP A 509 -32.79 -0.27 14.52
CA TRP A 509 -33.52 0.99 14.50
C TRP A 509 -34.41 1.08 13.27
N THR A 510 -35.62 1.65 13.42
CA THR A 510 -36.42 2.15 12.30
C THR A 510 -37.13 3.44 12.68
N ALA A 511 -37.41 4.32 11.71
CA ALA A 511 -38.12 5.58 11.96
C ALA A 511 -39.47 5.41 12.68
N ARG A 512 -40.15 4.27 12.48
CA ARG A 512 -41.44 3.94 13.10
C ARG A 512 -41.34 3.45 14.54
N ARG A 513 -40.27 2.74 14.90
CA ARG A 513 -40.15 2.02 16.19
C ARG A 513 -39.09 2.59 17.13
N GLY A 514 -38.18 3.43 16.62
CA GLY A 514 -36.97 3.84 17.32
C GLY A 514 -35.93 2.72 17.33
N LEU A 515 -34.95 2.83 18.24
CA LEU A 515 -33.98 1.77 18.51
C LEU A 515 -34.65 0.67 19.33
N GLU A 516 -34.56 -0.57 18.85
CA GLU A 516 -35.05 -1.77 19.51
C GLU A 516 -33.89 -2.73 19.79
N ASP A 517 -33.86 -3.29 21.00
CA ASP A 517 -33.04 -4.47 21.32
C ASP A 517 -33.62 -5.69 20.61
N LEU A 518 -32.78 -6.43 19.87
CA LEU A 518 -33.15 -7.66 19.18
C LEU A 518 -33.18 -8.88 20.11
N GLY A 519 -32.59 -8.77 21.30
CA GLY A 519 -32.37 -9.86 22.25
C GLY A 519 -31.33 -10.88 21.76
N GLY A 520 -30.94 -11.78 22.65
CA GLY A 520 -30.03 -12.88 22.33
C GLY A 520 -30.31 -14.12 23.18
N LEU A 521 -29.73 -15.25 22.77
CA LEU A 521 -29.71 -16.49 23.54
C LEU A 521 -28.62 -16.49 24.63
N GLY A 522 -27.76 -15.47 24.67
CA GLY A 522 -26.65 -15.29 25.60
C GLY A 522 -26.44 -13.83 26.01
N PRO A 523 -25.44 -13.52 26.84
CA PRO A 523 -25.27 -12.20 27.45
C PRO A 523 -24.78 -11.11 26.47
N TRP A 524 -24.02 -11.47 25.43
CA TRP A 524 -23.41 -10.50 24.51
C TRP A 524 -23.75 -10.83 23.06
N THR A 525 -24.28 -9.86 22.31
CA THR A 525 -24.64 -10.08 20.90
C THR A 525 -24.50 -8.82 20.07
N ARG A 526 -24.22 -8.98 18.77
CA ARG A 526 -24.05 -7.90 17.79
C ARG A 526 -24.73 -8.27 16.47
N ALA A 527 -25.43 -7.33 15.87
CA ALA A 527 -25.83 -7.40 14.47
C ALA A 527 -24.68 -6.92 13.57
N ASN A 528 -24.36 -7.69 12.53
CA ASN A 528 -23.33 -7.39 11.54
C ASN A 528 -23.93 -6.85 10.22
N ALA A 529 -25.04 -7.42 9.75
CA ALA A 529 -25.68 -7.04 8.47
C ALA A 529 -27.21 -7.24 8.47
N THR A 530 -27.91 -6.69 7.48
CA THR A 530 -29.37 -6.79 7.34
C THR A 530 -29.83 -6.81 5.88
N ASN A 531 -30.95 -7.47 5.58
CA ASN A 531 -31.45 -7.60 4.21
C ASN A 531 -32.14 -6.31 3.68
N GLU A 532 -32.67 -6.36 2.45
CA GLU A 532 -33.26 -5.21 1.71
C GLU A 532 -34.23 -4.35 2.52
N ASP A 533 -35.18 -4.99 3.22
CA ASP A 533 -36.22 -4.35 4.05
C ASP A 533 -35.93 -4.44 5.56
N GLY A 534 -34.71 -4.86 5.88
CA GLY A 534 -34.17 -5.09 7.20
C GLY A 534 -35.03 -5.99 8.10
N ARG A 535 -35.76 -6.97 7.57
CA ARG A 535 -36.53 -7.95 8.36
C ARG A 535 -35.70 -9.12 8.86
N VAL A 536 -34.67 -9.50 8.09
CA VAL A 536 -33.65 -10.48 8.46
C VAL A 536 -32.40 -9.69 8.85
N VAL A 537 -31.99 -9.85 10.10
CA VAL A 537 -30.72 -9.31 10.62
C VAL A 537 -29.79 -10.49 10.86
N VAL A 538 -28.50 -10.36 10.57
CA VAL A 538 -27.51 -11.42 10.83
C VAL A 538 -26.36 -10.89 11.68
N GLY A 539 -25.68 -11.78 12.41
CA GLY A 539 -24.53 -11.41 13.24
C GLY A 539 -24.07 -12.56 14.12
N TRP A 540 -23.75 -12.25 15.38
CA TRP A 540 -23.28 -13.25 16.34
C TRP A 540 -23.85 -13.06 17.75
N ASN A 541 -23.82 -14.16 18.49
CA ASN A 541 -24.12 -14.21 19.91
C ASN A 541 -23.00 -14.97 20.63
N ASP A 542 -22.57 -14.47 21.78
CA ASP A 542 -21.65 -15.17 22.67
C ASP A 542 -22.47 -16.11 23.56
N LEU A 543 -22.11 -17.39 23.53
CA LEU A 543 -22.77 -18.45 24.28
C LEU A 543 -21.80 -19.16 25.25
N ASN A 544 -20.76 -18.49 25.77
CA ASN A 544 -19.67 -19.07 26.58
C ASN A 544 -20.09 -20.06 27.69
N GLU A 545 -21.30 -19.99 28.26
CA GLU A 545 -21.82 -20.97 29.22
C GLU A 545 -22.20 -22.33 28.61
N GLN A 546 -22.54 -22.36 27.32
CA GLN A 546 -22.97 -23.52 26.55
C GLN A 546 -21.95 -23.93 25.46
N TYR A 547 -21.26 -22.96 24.85
CA TYR A 547 -20.30 -23.14 23.75
C TYR A 547 -19.19 -22.08 23.80
N PRO A 548 -17.91 -22.44 23.62
CA PRO A 548 -16.83 -21.47 23.64
C PRO A 548 -16.83 -20.55 22.40
N GLY A 549 -16.93 -19.24 22.60
CA GLY A 549 -16.77 -18.22 21.56
C GLY A 549 -18.06 -17.73 20.89
N ARG A 550 -17.88 -16.94 19.83
CA ARG A 550 -18.97 -16.34 19.04
C ARG A 550 -19.61 -17.38 18.12
N ILE A 551 -20.94 -17.42 18.09
CA ILE A 551 -21.72 -18.28 17.19
C ILE A 551 -22.59 -17.42 16.27
N GLY A 552 -22.63 -17.80 14.99
CA GLY A 552 -23.44 -17.17 13.96
C GLY A 552 -24.94 -17.32 14.22
N VAL A 553 -25.64 -16.19 14.17
CA VAL A 553 -27.09 -16.12 14.42
C VAL A 553 -27.77 -15.19 13.42
N TYR A 554 -29.05 -15.44 13.18
CA TYR A 554 -29.93 -14.50 12.51
C TYR A 554 -31.16 -14.20 13.36
N TRP A 555 -31.72 -13.01 13.18
CA TRP A 555 -33.00 -12.62 13.73
C TRP A 555 -34.01 -12.47 12.62
N GLU A 556 -35.15 -13.14 12.78
CA GLU A 556 -36.31 -12.98 11.90
C GLU A 556 -37.57 -12.94 12.76
N HIS A 557 -38.53 -12.09 12.40
CA HIS A 557 -39.80 -11.94 13.11
C HIS A 557 -39.66 -11.66 14.63
N GLY A 558 -38.54 -11.04 15.05
CA GLY A 558 -38.25 -10.73 16.46
C GLY A 558 -37.80 -11.94 17.29
N ARG A 559 -37.24 -12.97 16.65
CA ARG A 559 -36.67 -14.16 17.29
C ARG A 559 -35.28 -14.44 16.72
N GLN A 560 -34.34 -14.81 17.60
CA GLN A 560 -33.01 -15.27 17.20
C GLN A 560 -33.03 -16.77 16.86
N TYR A 561 -32.22 -17.17 15.87
CA TYR A 561 -32.00 -18.54 15.41
C TYR A 561 -30.49 -18.77 15.22
N LEU A 562 -30.02 -19.99 15.47
CA LEU A 562 -28.69 -20.45 15.07
C LEU A 562 -28.67 -20.70 13.55
N MET A 563 -27.50 -20.59 12.90
CA MET A 563 -27.34 -21.01 11.49
C MET A 563 -27.66 -22.49 11.32
N ASP A 564 -27.07 -23.34 12.16
CA ASP A 564 -27.26 -24.78 12.16
C ASP A 564 -27.17 -25.29 13.62
N PRO A 565 -28.07 -26.20 14.05
CA PRO A 565 -28.07 -26.71 15.42
C PRO A 565 -27.02 -27.80 15.69
N ASP A 566 -26.52 -28.46 14.64
CA ASP A 566 -25.60 -29.60 14.74
C ASP A 566 -24.15 -29.19 14.40
N VAL A 567 -23.97 -28.22 13.48
CA VAL A 567 -22.66 -27.68 13.07
C VAL A 567 -22.53 -26.22 13.47
N LEU A 568 -21.85 -25.97 14.59
CA LEU A 568 -21.58 -24.61 15.06
C LEU A 568 -20.58 -23.91 14.14
N VAL A 569 -20.94 -22.70 13.73
CA VAL A 569 -20.09 -21.78 12.96
C VAL A 569 -20.01 -20.43 13.66
N GLY A 570 -18.92 -19.72 13.40
CA GLY A 570 -18.67 -18.36 13.89
C GLY A 570 -19.60 -17.30 13.27
N GLU A 571 -19.18 -16.03 13.32
CA GLU A 571 -20.04 -14.90 12.99
C GLU A 571 -20.65 -14.97 11.59
N ALA A 572 -21.95 -14.67 11.48
CA ALA A 572 -22.56 -14.34 10.19
C ALA A 572 -22.11 -12.92 9.79
N GLY A 573 -21.51 -12.80 8.61
CA GLY A 573 -20.95 -11.54 8.10
C GLY A 573 -21.96 -10.74 7.29
N ASP A 574 -22.65 -11.39 6.35
CA ASP A 574 -23.53 -10.73 5.36
C ASP A 574 -24.69 -11.62 4.90
N VAL A 575 -25.71 -11.04 4.26
CA VAL A 575 -26.99 -11.67 3.90
C VAL A 575 -27.56 -11.16 2.56
N SER A 576 -28.16 -12.06 1.76
CA SER A 576 -28.81 -11.71 0.49
C SER A 576 -30.00 -10.75 0.69
N ALA A 577 -30.37 -10.03 -0.37
CA ALA A 577 -31.45 -9.03 -0.33
C ALA A 577 -32.80 -9.61 0.14
N ASP A 578 -33.09 -10.87 -0.21
CA ASP A 578 -34.29 -11.60 0.21
C ASP A 578 -34.16 -12.34 1.56
N GLY A 579 -32.98 -12.32 2.18
CA GLY A 579 -32.71 -12.99 3.45
C GLY A 579 -32.49 -14.50 3.38
N SER A 580 -32.50 -15.11 2.19
CA SER A 580 -32.45 -16.57 2.01
C SER A 580 -31.05 -17.19 2.05
N VAL A 581 -30.00 -16.37 1.85
CA VAL A 581 -28.60 -16.79 1.82
C VAL A 581 -27.79 -15.94 2.80
N ILE A 582 -27.09 -16.59 3.72
CA ILE A 582 -26.25 -15.95 4.73
C ILE A 582 -24.83 -16.48 4.55
N ALA A 583 -23.80 -15.67 4.76
CA ALA A 583 -22.40 -16.14 4.75
C ALA A 583 -21.61 -15.54 5.92
N GLY A 584 -20.52 -16.21 6.30
CA GLY A 584 -19.71 -15.77 7.44
C GLY A 584 -18.35 -16.42 7.56
N LEU A 585 -17.81 -16.37 8.78
CA LEU A 585 -16.46 -16.81 9.14
C LEU A 585 -16.45 -17.78 10.33
N GLY A 586 -15.32 -18.45 10.54
CA GLY A 586 -15.12 -19.32 11.70
C GLY A 586 -15.88 -20.64 11.61
N ALA A 587 -15.86 -21.30 10.45
CA ALA A 587 -16.25 -22.69 10.36
C ALA A 587 -15.30 -23.61 11.16
N PRO A 588 -15.69 -24.85 11.53
CA PRO A 588 -14.85 -25.77 12.30
C PRO A 588 -13.50 -26.15 11.66
N ASP A 589 -13.34 -25.97 10.36
CA ASP A 589 -12.10 -26.15 9.59
C ASP A 589 -11.26 -24.86 9.44
N GLY A 590 -11.71 -23.77 10.07
CA GLY A 590 -11.18 -22.42 9.89
C GLY A 590 -11.61 -21.76 8.57
N GLY A 591 -12.57 -22.36 7.84
CA GLY A 591 -13.06 -21.86 6.57
C GLY A 591 -14.12 -20.75 6.67
N ALA A 592 -14.40 -20.16 5.52
CA ALA A 592 -15.64 -19.42 5.28
C ALA A 592 -16.81 -20.41 5.10
N TRP A 593 -18.02 -19.95 5.37
CA TRP A 593 -19.23 -20.78 5.25
C TRP A 593 -20.39 -19.99 4.63
N ARG A 594 -21.34 -20.73 4.06
CA ARG A 594 -22.60 -20.26 3.47
C ARG A 594 -23.76 -21.05 4.08
N TRP A 595 -24.89 -20.40 4.32
CA TRP A 595 -26.16 -21.02 4.70
C TRP A 595 -27.24 -20.64 3.70
N ASP A 596 -28.20 -21.54 3.49
CA ASP A 596 -29.24 -21.49 2.46
C ASP A 596 -30.56 -22.01 3.04
N ASP A 597 -31.65 -21.23 2.94
CA ASP A 597 -32.97 -21.56 3.50
C ASP A 597 -33.51 -22.96 3.13
N ARG A 598 -33.05 -23.52 2.00
CA ARG A 598 -33.48 -24.82 1.46
C ARG A 598 -32.44 -25.93 1.58
N ARG A 599 -31.16 -25.61 1.74
CA ARG A 599 -30.05 -26.59 1.74
C ARG A 599 -29.31 -26.69 3.06
N GLY A 600 -29.48 -25.73 3.96
CA GLY A 600 -28.73 -25.64 5.21
C GLY A 600 -27.31 -25.12 5.00
N LEU A 601 -26.41 -25.51 5.89
CA LEU A 601 -25.03 -25.06 5.93
C LEU A 601 -24.12 -25.76 4.89
N GLU A 602 -23.26 -24.98 4.24
CA GLU A 602 -22.26 -25.37 3.25
C GLU A 602 -20.92 -24.73 3.66
N LEU A 603 -19.91 -25.55 4.02
CA LEU A 603 -18.56 -25.06 4.32
C LEU A 603 -17.82 -24.81 3.00
N LEU A 604 -17.29 -23.60 2.82
CA LEU A 604 -16.61 -23.19 1.58
C LEU A 604 -15.10 -23.46 1.60
N GLY A 605 -14.54 -23.69 2.79
CA GLY A 605 -13.10 -23.84 3.02
C GLY A 605 -12.36 -22.50 3.04
N LYS A 606 -11.06 -22.55 2.73
CA LYS A 606 -10.13 -21.42 2.69
C LYS A 606 -9.10 -21.60 1.56
N LEU A 607 -8.59 -20.50 1.02
CA LEU A 607 -7.45 -20.52 0.11
C LEU A 607 -6.14 -20.74 0.90
N PRO A 608 -5.11 -21.38 0.31
CA PRO A 608 -3.75 -21.29 0.85
C PRO A 608 -3.27 -19.83 0.76
N VAL A 609 -2.53 -19.38 1.77
CA VAL A 609 -1.92 -18.04 1.81
C VAL A 609 -0.40 -18.22 1.83
N PRO A 610 0.36 -17.68 0.86
CA PRO A 610 1.81 -17.82 0.80
C PRO A 610 2.50 -17.40 2.10
N GLY A 611 3.42 -18.23 2.60
CA GLY A 611 4.15 -17.98 3.84
C GLY A 611 3.37 -18.16 5.16
N LEU A 612 2.03 -18.29 5.13
CA LEU A 612 1.21 -18.38 6.34
C LEU A 612 0.96 -19.86 6.75
N PRO A 613 1.31 -20.29 7.98
CA PRO A 613 0.98 -21.62 8.47
C PRO A 613 -0.53 -21.87 8.56
N ASP A 614 -0.99 -23.06 8.18
CA ASP A 614 -2.43 -23.37 8.05
C ASP A 614 -3.25 -23.14 9.33
N TYR A 615 -2.63 -23.30 10.52
CA TYR A 615 -3.30 -23.08 11.80
C TYR A 615 -3.56 -21.59 12.12
N PHE A 616 -2.82 -20.66 11.48
CA PHE A 616 -3.14 -19.23 11.48
C PHE A 616 -4.06 -18.83 10.31
N ASN A 617 -4.06 -19.59 9.22
CA ASN A 617 -4.90 -19.32 8.06
C ASN A 617 -6.38 -19.57 8.37
N GLN A 618 -7.16 -18.48 8.41
CA GLN A 618 -8.61 -18.46 8.62
C GLN A 618 -9.29 -17.81 7.41
N ALA A 619 -10.51 -18.20 7.07
CA ALA A 619 -11.29 -17.54 6.03
C ALA A 619 -12.63 -17.00 6.53
N GLY A 620 -13.10 -15.95 5.88
CA GLY A 620 -14.37 -15.31 6.19
C GLY A 620 -15.02 -14.71 4.95
N ALA A 621 -16.29 -15.02 4.74
CA ALA A 621 -17.12 -14.30 3.79
C ALA A 621 -17.44 -12.90 4.34
N SER A 622 -17.26 -11.89 3.51
CA SER A 622 -17.50 -10.47 3.84
C SER A 622 -18.62 -9.85 3.01
N VAL A 623 -18.98 -10.47 1.87
CA VAL A 623 -20.01 -9.97 0.96
C VAL A 623 -20.79 -11.12 0.31
N VAL A 624 -22.10 -10.99 0.19
CA VAL A 624 -23.04 -11.87 -0.52
C VAL A 624 -23.79 -11.05 -1.59
N SER A 625 -24.07 -11.63 -2.76
CA SER A 625 -24.90 -10.93 -3.76
C SER A 625 -26.37 -10.86 -3.37
N ASP A 626 -27.11 -9.88 -3.93
CA ASP A 626 -28.56 -9.75 -3.79
C ASP A 626 -29.32 -11.07 -4.02
N ASP A 627 -28.84 -11.91 -4.93
CA ASP A 627 -29.40 -13.22 -5.31
C ASP A 627 -28.68 -14.43 -4.68
N GLY A 628 -27.71 -14.19 -3.79
CA GLY A 628 -26.97 -15.22 -3.06
C GLY A 628 -26.12 -16.16 -3.91
N SER A 629 -25.84 -15.81 -5.17
CA SER A 629 -25.06 -16.60 -6.14
C SER A 629 -23.56 -16.33 -6.14
N VAL A 630 -23.14 -15.18 -5.60
CA VAL A 630 -21.72 -14.78 -5.44
C VAL A 630 -21.44 -14.56 -3.96
N ILE A 631 -20.29 -15.04 -3.50
CA ILE A 631 -19.73 -14.71 -2.19
C ILE A 631 -18.30 -14.21 -2.40
N LEU A 632 -17.94 -13.14 -1.72
CA LEU A 632 -16.58 -12.61 -1.66
C LEU A 632 -16.12 -12.51 -0.21
N GLY A 633 -14.81 -12.54 -0.01
CA GLY A 633 -14.21 -12.46 1.31
C GLY A 633 -12.70 -12.60 1.25
N TYR A 634 -12.10 -13.09 2.33
CA TYR A 634 -10.65 -13.29 2.44
C TYR A 634 -10.31 -14.64 3.08
N SER A 635 -9.11 -15.13 2.80
CA SER A 635 -8.37 -16.12 3.61
C SER A 635 -7.13 -15.43 4.19
N GLY A 636 -6.61 -15.87 5.34
CA GLY A 636 -5.37 -15.35 5.94
C GLY A 636 -5.51 -14.83 7.37
N PHE A 637 -4.59 -13.94 7.76
CA PHE A 637 -4.45 -13.45 9.14
C PHE A 637 -3.91 -12.01 9.19
N PHE A 638 -4.50 -11.16 10.04
CA PHE A 638 -4.24 -9.71 10.09
C PHE A 638 -4.18 -9.03 8.71
N MET A 639 -3.00 -8.63 8.24
CA MET A 639 -2.79 -7.96 6.96
C MET A 639 -2.38 -8.94 5.85
N GLN A 640 -1.81 -10.10 6.19
CA GLN A 640 -1.43 -11.14 5.23
C GLN A 640 -2.69 -11.91 4.81
N ARG A 641 -3.30 -11.52 3.69
CA ARG A 641 -4.58 -12.03 3.21
C ARG A 641 -4.55 -12.37 1.73
N GLU A 642 -5.44 -13.27 1.34
CA GLU A 642 -5.77 -13.55 -0.04
C GLU A 642 -7.27 -13.30 -0.25
N PRO A 643 -7.67 -12.43 -1.19
CA PRO A 643 -9.08 -12.17 -1.46
C PRO A 643 -9.65 -13.35 -2.22
N PHE A 644 -10.87 -13.79 -1.89
CA PHE A 644 -11.54 -14.84 -2.63
C PHE A 644 -12.82 -14.39 -3.32
N LEU A 645 -13.07 -14.99 -4.47
CA LEU A 645 -14.36 -15.03 -5.16
C LEU A 645 -14.86 -16.47 -5.13
N TRP A 646 -16.12 -16.65 -4.76
CA TRP A 646 -16.81 -17.93 -4.82
C TRP A 646 -18.13 -17.83 -5.60
N THR A 647 -18.32 -18.78 -6.51
CA THR A 647 -19.64 -19.17 -7.02
C THR A 647 -19.73 -20.69 -7.01
N ARG A 648 -20.94 -21.27 -7.03
CA ARG A 648 -21.11 -22.73 -6.98
C ARG A 648 -20.45 -23.47 -8.15
N GLU A 649 -20.44 -22.89 -9.34
CA GLU A 649 -19.81 -23.48 -10.53
C GLU A 649 -18.32 -23.15 -10.68
N LEU A 650 -17.84 -22.09 -10.01
CA LEU A 650 -16.42 -21.68 -10.01
C LEU A 650 -15.61 -22.36 -8.91
N GLY A 651 -16.25 -22.66 -7.76
CA GLY A 651 -15.54 -22.92 -6.51
C GLY A 651 -14.96 -21.63 -5.92
N MET A 652 -14.13 -21.76 -4.89
CA MET A 652 -13.36 -20.64 -4.32
C MET A 652 -12.08 -20.45 -5.15
N VAL A 653 -11.86 -19.24 -5.65
CA VAL A 653 -10.63 -18.84 -6.36
C VAL A 653 -10.08 -17.54 -5.78
N ASN A 654 -8.77 -17.32 -5.93
CA ASN A 654 -8.16 -16.01 -5.65
C ASN A 654 -8.79 -14.95 -6.56
N PHE A 655 -9.18 -13.81 -5.99
CA PHE A 655 -9.89 -12.76 -6.71
C PHE A 655 -8.97 -11.90 -7.57
N GLY A 656 -7.79 -11.49 -7.08
CA GLY A 656 -6.83 -10.72 -7.89
C GLY A 656 -6.37 -11.52 -9.10
N ASP A 657 -6.06 -12.78 -8.87
CA ASP A 657 -5.66 -13.73 -9.91
C ASP A 657 -6.80 -14.02 -10.92
N PHE A 658 -8.07 -13.93 -10.48
CA PHE A 658 -9.24 -13.97 -11.37
C PHE A 658 -9.37 -12.70 -12.23
N LEU A 659 -9.11 -11.51 -11.67
CA LEU A 659 -9.14 -10.23 -12.39
C LEU A 659 -8.02 -10.13 -13.43
N LEU A 660 -6.79 -10.53 -13.08
CA LEU A 660 -5.66 -10.62 -14.01
C LEU A 660 -5.97 -11.55 -15.19
N LYS A 661 -6.64 -12.69 -14.94
CA LYS A 661 -7.13 -13.59 -16.01
C LYS A 661 -8.28 -13.00 -16.86
N GLN A 662 -8.89 -11.88 -16.46
CA GLN A 662 -9.78 -11.08 -17.33
C GLN A 662 -9.02 -10.08 -18.21
N GLY A 663 -7.72 -9.86 -17.95
CA GLY A 663 -6.88 -8.84 -18.58
C GLY A 663 -6.89 -7.49 -17.86
N MET A 664 -7.14 -7.45 -16.55
CA MET A 664 -7.03 -6.23 -15.73
C MET A 664 -5.64 -6.17 -15.10
N PHE A 665 -4.68 -5.54 -15.77
CA PHE A 665 -3.27 -5.51 -15.38
C PHE A 665 -2.95 -4.45 -14.33
N GLY A 666 -3.76 -3.41 -14.19
CA GLY A 666 -3.66 -2.46 -13.06
C GLY A 666 -3.88 -3.08 -11.67
N VAL A 667 -4.22 -4.36 -11.59
CA VAL A 667 -4.44 -5.14 -10.35
C VAL A 667 -3.15 -5.69 -9.75
N GLU A 668 -2.06 -5.85 -10.52
CA GLU A 668 -0.84 -6.49 -10.01
C GLU A 668 -0.04 -5.65 -9.01
N GLN A 669 -0.14 -4.32 -9.11
CA GLN A 669 0.39 -3.38 -8.10
C GLN A 669 -0.39 -3.40 -6.77
N TRP A 670 -1.30 -4.36 -6.59
CA TRP A 670 -2.15 -4.46 -5.42
C TRP A 670 -2.03 -5.81 -4.73
N ASP A 671 -1.56 -5.76 -3.48
CA ASP A 671 -1.98 -6.77 -2.50
C ASP A 671 -3.44 -6.48 -2.13
N LEU A 672 -4.37 -7.06 -2.91
CA LEU A 672 -5.81 -6.89 -2.76
C LEU A 672 -6.32 -7.54 -1.45
N GLY A 673 -6.25 -6.83 -0.34
CA GLY A 673 -6.61 -7.33 1.00
C GLY A 673 -8.01 -7.96 1.16
N THR A 674 -9.09 -7.16 1.19
CA THR A 674 -10.45 -7.70 1.47
C THR A 674 -11.55 -6.97 0.69
N PRO A 675 -12.37 -7.70 -0.10
CA PRO A 675 -13.64 -7.19 -0.64
C PRO A 675 -14.62 -6.90 0.50
N MET A 676 -15.14 -5.68 0.57
CA MET A 676 -15.94 -5.17 1.69
C MET A 676 -17.41 -4.89 1.35
N ALA A 677 -17.74 -4.67 0.07
CA ALA A 677 -19.11 -4.48 -0.38
C ALA A 677 -19.29 -4.80 -1.87
N MET A 678 -20.53 -5.04 -2.28
CA MET A 678 -20.91 -5.21 -3.68
C MET A 678 -22.25 -4.54 -3.95
N SER A 679 -22.35 -3.86 -5.09
CA SER A 679 -23.59 -3.22 -5.53
C SER A 679 -24.67 -4.27 -5.81
N ALA A 680 -25.93 -3.93 -5.52
CA ALA A 680 -27.13 -4.75 -5.73
C ALA A 680 -27.18 -5.50 -7.09
N ASN A 681 -26.67 -4.86 -8.15
CA ASN A 681 -26.68 -5.43 -9.50
C ASN A 681 -25.60 -6.50 -9.76
N GLY A 682 -24.77 -6.81 -8.75
CA GLY A 682 -23.71 -7.82 -8.77
C GLY A 682 -22.44 -7.44 -9.52
N LYS A 683 -22.29 -6.18 -9.98
CA LYS A 683 -21.21 -5.79 -10.93
C LYS A 683 -20.13 -4.94 -10.30
N VAL A 684 -20.48 -3.94 -9.48
CA VAL A 684 -19.45 -3.15 -8.78
C VAL A 684 -19.15 -3.79 -7.45
N ILE A 685 -17.89 -4.21 -7.25
CA ILE A 685 -17.34 -4.73 -5.99
C ILE A 685 -16.35 -3.70 -5.48
N THR A 686 -16.30 -3.47 -4.17
CA THR A 686 -15.35 -2.54 -3.54
C THR A 686 -14.66 -3.20 -2.37
N GLY A 687 -13.37 -2.90 -2.16
CA GLY A 687 -12.60 -3.42 -1.03
C GLY A 687 -11.41 -2.53 -0.70
N TRP A 688 -10.54 -3.00 0.16
CA TRP A 688 -9.26 -2.36 0.45
C TRP A 688 -8.12 -3.34 0.21
N GLY A 689 -6.91 -2.81 0.06
CA GLY A 689 -5.66 -3.55 -0.04
C GLY A 689 -4.46 -2.64 0.24
N PHE A 690 -3.26 -3.11 -0.07
CA PHE A 690 -2.13 -2.22 -0.28
C PHE A 690 -2.03 -1.95 -1.78
N GLY A 691 -2.05 -0.67 -2.13
CA GLY A 691 -1.83 -0.18 -3.49
C GLY A 691 -0.80 0.95 -3.49
N PRO A 692 -0.66 1.69 -4.60
CA PRO A 692 0.38 2.72 -4.77
C PRO A 692 0.35 3.85 -3.74
N LEU A 693 -0.76 4.07 -3.01
CA LEU A 693 -0.86 5.04 -1.91
C LEU A 693 -0.85 4.36 -0.51
N GLY A 694 -0.23 3.19 -0.39
CA GLY A 694 -0.24 2.37 0.82
C GLY A 694 -1.58 1.66 1.02
N VAL A 695 -2.09 1.63 2.25
CA VAL A 695 -3.45 1.10 2.53
C VAL A 695 -4.46 1.91 1.73
N GLN A 696 -5.17 1.30 0.79
CA GLN A 696 -5.99 2.05 -0.17
C GLN A 696 -7.26 1.30 -0.53
N GLY A 697 -8.33 2.05 -0.79
CA GLY A 697 -9.59 1.52 -1.30
C GLY A 697 -9.53 1.30 -2.81
N TRP A 698 -10.22 0.26 -3.28
CA TRP A 698 -10.40 -0.05 -4.70
C TRP A 698 -11.87 -0.37 -5.01
N ALA A 699 -12.23 -0.26 -6.29
CA ALA A 699 -13.50 -0.71 -6.85
C ALA A 699 -13.26 -1.42 -8.20
N VAL A 700 -14.06 -2.44 -8.50
CA VAL A 700 -13.99 -3.16 -9.79
C VAL A 700 -15.38 -3.44 -10.36
N THR A 701 -15.53 -3.35 -11.68
CA THR A 701 -16.82 -3.43 -12.41
C THR A 701 -16.92 -4.66 -13.32
N LEU A 702 -17.43 -5.77 -12.78
CA LEU A 702 -17.65 -7.02 -13.50
C LEU A 702 -19.00 -7.05 -14.24
N LYS A 703 -19.16 -6.23 -15.30
CA LYS A 703 -20.34 -6.28 -16.18
C LYS A 703 -20.35 -7.53 -17.07
N LYS A 704 -19.16 -7.89 -17.56
CA LYS A 704 -18.85 -9.09 -18.33
C LYS A 704 -17.54 -9.65 -17.83
N VAL A 705 -17.33 -10.93 -18.09
CA VAL A 705 -16.08 -11.66 -17.81
C VAL A 705 -15.78 -12.56 -18.99
N ALA A 706 -14.49 -12.77 -19.23
CA ALA A 706 -13.98 -13.69 -20.21
C ALA A 706 -14.13 -15.13 -19.72
N VAL A 707 -14.48 -16.03 -20.63
CA VAL A 707 -14.29 -17.47 -20.43
C VAL A 707 -13.64 -18.09 -21.66
N CYS A 708 -12.67 -18.96 -21.44
CA CYS A 708 -12.04 -19.73 -22.49
C CYS A 708 -12.88 -20.96 -22.79
N VAL A 709 -13.50 -20.99 -23.97
CA VAL A 709 -14.27 -22.15 -24.44
C VAL A 709 -13.46 -22.98 -25.43
N ASN A 710 -13.48 -24.31 -25.26
CA ASN A 710 -12.87 -25.26 -26.18
C ASN A 710 -13.95 -26.14 -26.84
N PRO A 711 -14.58 -25.71 -27.95
CA PRO A 711 -15.57 -26.51 -28.66
C PRO A 711 -14.86 -27.66 -29.38
N LYS A 712 -15.28 -28.91 -29.09
CA LYS A 712 -14.68 -30.15 -29.64
C LYS A 712 -14.40 -30.04 -31.15
N GLY A 713 -13.12 -30.08 -31.52
CA GLY A 713 -12.67 -30.03 -32.91
C GLY A 713 -12.36 -28.63 -33.47
N SER A 714 -12.29 -27.60 -32.62
CA SER A 714 -11.91 -26.23 -33.01
C SER A 714 -10.84 -25.66 -32.08
N LYS A 715 -10.16 -24.59 -32.49
CA LYS A 715 -9.24 -23.88 -31.61
C LYS A 715 -10.01 -23.29 -30.41
N PRO A 716 -9.41 -23.27 -29.20
CA PRO A 716 -9.96 -22.52 -28.07
C PRO A 716 -10.19 -21.05 -28.44
N LYS A 717 -11.18 -20.42 -27.81
CA LYS A 717 -11.49 -19.01 -28.03
C LYS A 717 -12.01 -18.35 -26.76
N THR A 718 -11.53 -17.13 -26.52
CA THR A 718 -12.05 -16.22 -25.50
C THR A 718 -13.47 -15.81 -25.87
N LYS A 719 -14.37 -15.80 -24.88
CA LYS A 719 -15.77 -15.40 -25.05
C LYS A 719 -16.23 -14.58 -23.86
N GLU A 720 -16.66 -13.36 -24.13
CA GLU A 720 -17.33 -12.51 -23.16
C GLU A 720 -18.73 -13.02 -22.80
N VAL A 721 -19.00 -13.10 -21.49
CA VAL A 721 -20.29 -13.51 -20.91
C VAL A 721 -20.64 -12.65 -19.69
N SER A 722 -21.93 -12.56 -19.33
CA SER A 722 -22.37 -11.80 -18.16
C SER A 722 -21.94 -12.46 -16.85
N PHE A 723 -21.36 -11.70 -15.93
CA PHE A 723 -21.08 -12.15 -14.57
C PHE A 723 -22.35 -12.09 -13.68
N PRO A 724 -22.53 -13.02 -12.72
CA PRO A 724 -21.88 -14.34 -12.61
C PRO A 724 -22.56 -15.40 -13.50
N HIS A 725 -23.87 -15.27 -13.76
CA HIS A 725 -24.71 -16.34 -14.30
C HIS A 725 -24.27 -16.85 -15.67
N GLY A 726 -23.85 -15.95 -16.56
CA GLY A 726 -23.37 -16.29 -17.89
C GLY A 726 -22.01 -17.00 -17.87
N MET A 727 -21.16 -16.68 -16.88
CA MET A 727 -19.91 -17.39 -16.61
C MET A 727 -20.20 -18.80 -16.09
N ASN A 728 -20.97 -18.93 -15.01
CA ASN A 728 -21.36 -20.22 -14.41
C ASN A 728 -22.00 -21.15 -15.47
N GLU A 729 -22.84 -20.60 -16.34
CA GLU A 729 -23.41 -21.31 -17.50
C GLU A 729 -22.38 -21.89 -18.48
N GLN A 730 -21.21 -21.27 -18.66
CA GLN A 730 -20.14 -21.83 -19.51
C GLN A 730 -19.21 -22.75 -18.70
N LEU A 731 -18.94 -22.46 -17.42
CA LEU A 731 -18.16 -23.33 -16.52
C LEU A 731 -18.85 -24.71 -16.40
N ALA A 732 -20.17 -24.74 -16.23
CA ALA A 732 -20.98 -25.96 -16.27
C ALA A 732 -20.93 -26.73 -17.61
N LYS A 733 -20.40 -26.11 -18.67
CA LYS A 733 -20.16 -26.71 -20.01
C LYS A 733 -18.68 -27.05 -20.24
N GLY A 734 -17.82 -26.90 -19.23
CA GLY A 734 -16.38 -27.18 -19.28
C GLY A 734 -15.52 -26.05 -19.84
N ALA A 735 -15.98 -24.79 -19.76
CA ALA A 735 -15.13 -23.62 -20.01
C ALA A 735 -14.20 -23.34 -18.82
N LEU A 736 -13.11 -22.62 -19.06
CA LEU A 736 -12.24 -22.08 -18.02
C LEU A 736 -12.56 -20.59 -17.76
N PRO A 737 -12.49 -20.10 -16.51
CA PRO A 737 -12.69 -18.70 -16.18
C PRO A 737 -11.48 -17.86 -16.60
N GLY A 738 -11.68 -16.80 -17.38
CA GLY A 738 -10.61 -15.97 -17.94
C GLY A 738 -10.40 -16.14 -19.45
N ARG A 739 -9.52 -15.31 -20.00
CA ARG A 739 -9.17 -15.28 -21.43
C ARG A 739 -8.26 -16.47 -21.80
N CYS A 740 -8.44 -17.06 -22.97
CA CYS A 740 -7.68 -18.26 -23.38
C CYS A 740 -6.17 -18.03 -23.39
N GLU A 741 -5.74 -16.85 -23.78
CA GLU A 741 -4.35 -16.39 -23.77
C GLU A 741 -3.71 -16.36 -22.37
N TYR A 742 -4.49 -16.33 -21.28
CA TYR A 742 -4.02 -16.27 -19.90
C TYR A 742 -4.38 -17.51 -19.05
N VAL A 743 -5.06 -18.51 -19.63
CA VAL A 743 -5.50 -19.73 -18.91
C VAL A 743 -5.16 -21.04 -19.62
N LEU A 744 -4.51 -20.97 -20.79
CA LEU A 744 -3.98 -22.12 -21.51
C LEU A 744 -2.45 -22.02 -21.63
N PRO A 745 -1.73 -23.16 -21.71
CA PRO A 745 -0.30 -23.21 -22.00
C PRO A 745 0.04 -22.97 -23.48
#